data_AF-A0A358N2N4-F1
#
_entry.id   AF-A0A358N2N4-F1
#
_cell.length_a   1.000
_cell.length_b   1.000
_cell.length_c   1.000
_cell.angle_alpha   90.00
_cell.angle_beta   90.00
_cell.angle_gamma   90.00
#
_symmetry.space_group_name_H-M   'P 1'
#
loop_
_entity.id
_entity.type
_entity.pdbx_description
1 polymer ?
#
loop_
_entity_poly.entity_id
_entity_poly.type
_entity_poly.pdbx_seq_one_letter_code
_entity_poly.pdbx_strand_id
1 'polypeptide(L)'
;TSDFPPMEGTWVKEADKPLTRQLKDAGKLLHQEQYLHDYPFCWRASQDPLIQYPRRSWFIKTTKFRDLMLENNSKIGWSPEHIQDGRFGNFLESNVDWALSRERYWGTPLPIWVCNQTGRMEAMGSYEEVLSKPGLQGTEVWEEAKAANPELVDDLRVHKPYIDALTYSSPFADGGRMKRVTEVIDCWYDSGAMPFAQWGWPHQNNESFQDQFPADFISEALDQTRGWFYSQLAISTMLFGKGANIHEESSAATNREKPLKADEAYPHPYRNCIVLGLMLGEDGNKMSKSLRNYREPNEIFEKYGADALRWFFFAGQPPWTAIRYREQSIKESIPEFLLRLWNVASFFSIYAEIDGFDPTSADGADDQLSQESLATAPDYRPGSERSEIDRWILSELNRTVQIVTERMDAFDNYNACQAINALVDGLSNWYVRRSRSRFWASADAADYAQDKSDAYWTLYETLLEVTKLIAPFVPFLSETFWQNLTGPFDGSTLKSVHLCDYPEARQHNIDEELSESMTLLREIASLGRAARAEAKLKVRLPLNRVEVVLTDDARIAWLKNHNALIREELNVKAVEYTTDGDQYVQYTVVPNFKRLGPKVGKQVPAVKKALQAADGNALLSALQETGTVTIELPDGPLTLDSEDIEVRLRARDGWAAAQGPSCVVVLNTEVTDDLRREGVAKDIIRSIQNQRKEIECDYEDRIAVSVVPVDEMVNAAIEEHREMICQETLATLLATSQMDGVDAVSTDAGEVYVKKVQE
;
A
#
# COMPACT_ATOMS: atom_id res chain seq x y z
N THR A 1 0.42 6.18 55.69
CA THR A 1 1.02 5.02 56.39
C THR A 1 0.99 5.30 57.87
N SER A 2 1.35 4.35 58.72
CA SER A 2 1.52 4.60 60.17
C SER A 2 2.54 5.71 60.48
N ASP A 3 3.45 6.01 59.54
CA ASP A 3 4.42 7.11 59.64
C ASP A 3 3.76 8.50 59.58
N PHE A 4 2.52 8.59 59.07
CA PHE A 4 1.73 9.81 59.06
C PHE A 4 0.28 9.50 59.47
N PRO A 5 0.02 9.32 60.79
CA PRO A 5 -1.28 8.89 61.31
C PRO A 5 -2.49 9.73 60.84
N PRO A 6 -2.39 11.07 60.64
CA PRO A 6 -3.54 11.86 60.20
C PRO A 6 -4.14 11.48 58.83
N MET A 7 -3.38 10.78 57.97
CA MET A 7 -3.83 10.34 56.63
C MET A 7 -3.65 8.83 56.45
N GLU A 8 -3.60 8.08 57.54
CA GLU A 8 -3.51 6.62 57.46
C GLU A 8 -4.77 6.03 56.82
N GLY A 9 -4.57 5.15 55.82
CA GLY A 9 -5.66 4.54 55.05
C GLY A 9 -6.21 5.39 53.89
N THR A 10 -5.84 6.66 53.79
CA THR A 10 -6.30 7.56 52.70
C THR A 10 -5.53 7.30 51.41
N TRP A 11 -6.22 7.27 50.27
CA TRP A 11 -5.57 7.17 48.96
C TRP A 11 -4.71 8.41 48.68
N VAL A 12 -3.54 8.24 48.08
CA VAL A 12 -2.53 9.32 47.97
C VAL A 12 -3.06 10.57 47.27
N LYS A 13 -3.87 10.43 46.22
CA LYS A 13 -4.49 11.57 45.52
C LYS A 13 -5.63 12.22 46.31
N GLU A 14 -6.30 11.48 47.17
CA GLU A 14 -7.35 12.01 48.04
C GLU A 14 -6.76 12.77 49.23
N ALA A 15 -5.52 12.44 49.61
CA ALA A 15 -4.79 13.12 50.68
C ALA A 15 -4.36 14.55 50.31
N ASP A 16 -4.30 14.92 49.03
CA ASP A 16 -3.87 16.25 48.58
C ASP A 16 -4.72 17.38 49.18
N LYS A 17 -6.06 17.24 49.18
CA LYS A 17 -6.99 18.25 49.72
C LYS A 17 -6.84 18.49 51.22
N PRO A 18 -6.89 17.47 52.10
CA PRO A 18 -6.72 17.67 53.53
C PRO A 18 -5.31 18.13 53.89
N LEU A 19 -4.26 17.68 53.19
CA LEU A 19 -2.89 18.17 53.39
C LEU A 19 -2.77 19.66 53.04
N THR A 20 -3.33 20.07 51.90
CA THR A 20 -3.38 21.49 51.49
C THR A 20 -4.10 22.34 52.54
N ARG A 21 -5.22 21.85 53.09
CA ARG A 21 -5.94 22.54 54.17
C ARG A 21 -5.11 22.66 55.44
N GLN A 22 -4.42 21.58 55.87
CA GLN A 22 -3.53 21.64 57.04
C GLN A 22 -2.39 22.65 56.85
N LEU A 23 -1.79 22.72 55.65
CA LEU A 23 -0.75 23.70 55.33
C LEU A 23 -1.30 25.13 55.35
N LYS A 24 -2.52 25.34 54.87
CA LYS A 24 -3.22 26.63 54.92
C LYS A 24 -3.51 27.06 56.35
N ASP A 25 -4.12 26.18 57.14
CA ASP A 25 -4.50 26.44 58.54
C ASP A 25 -3.27 26.68 59.42
N ALA A 26 -2.12 26.07 59.08
CA ALA A 26 -0.83 26.29 59.74
C ALA A 26 -0.08 27.56 59.26
N GLY A 27 -0.63 28.32 58.31
CA GLY A 27 0.02 29.52 57.75
C GLY A 27 1.27 29.22 56.91
N LYS A 28 1.44 27.99 56.43
CA LYS A 28 2.60 27.52 55.65
C LYS A 28 2.36 27.47 54.14
N LEU A 29 1.11 27.68 53.70
CA LEU A 29 0.75 27.69 52.29
C LEU A 29 1.02 29.08 51.68
N LEU A 30 2.08 29.19 50.87
CA LEU A 30 2.45 30.44 50.19
C LEU A 30 1.60 30.71 48.94
N HIS A 31 1.42 29.69 48.10
CA HIS A 31 0.70 29.78 46.82
C HIS A 31 -0.04 28.47 46.55
N GLN A 32 -1.22 28.55 45.96
CA GLN A 32 -2.01 27.39 45.56
C GLN A 32 -2.67 27.67 44.21
N GLU A 33 -2.40 26.81 43.24
CA GLU A 33 -3.02 26.86 41.92
C GLU A 33 -3.25 25.45 41.37
N GLN A 34 -4.02 25.35 40.29
CA GLN A 34 -4.15 24.11 39.52
C GLN A 34 -3.16 24.16 38.36
N TYR A 35 -2.33 23.12 38.24
CA TYR A 35 -1.34 22.99 37.18
C TYR A 35 -1.78 21.93 36.18
N LEU A 36 -2.03 22.35 34.93
CA LEU A 36 -2.36 21.45 33.84
C LEU A 36 -1.05 20.97 33.18
N HIS A 37 -0.80 19.67 33.24
CA HIS A 37 0.40 19.03 32.70
C HIS A 37 0.13 17.58 32.27
N ASP A 38 1.07 17.01 31.53
CA ASP A 38 1.06 15.57 31.23
C ASP A 38 1.46 14.76 32.46
N TYR A 39 0.68 13.72 32.78
CA TYR A 39 0.92 12.85 33.92
C TYR A 39 0.89 11.38 33.48
N PRO A 40 1.78 10.51 33.98
CA PRO A 40 1.80 9.12 33.58
C PRO A 40 0.65 8.32 34.23
N PHE A 41 -0.03 7.51 33.43
CA PHE A 41 -1.06 6.56 33.86
C PHE A 41 -0.67 5.12 33.51
N CYS A 42 -1.26 4.15 34.20
CA CYS A 42 -1.07 2.75 33.85
C CYS A 42 -1.53 2.48 32.41
N TRP A 43 -0.65 1.91 31.58
CA TRP A 43 -0.94 1.63 30.17
C TRP A 43 -2.04 0.57 29.95
N ARG A 44 -2.39 -0.20 31.00
CA ARG A 44 -3.53 -1.14 31.01
C ARG A 44 -4.77 -0.61 31.74
N ALA A 45 -4.62 0.39 32.61
CA ALA A 45 -5.69 0.94 33.43
C ALA A 45 -5.59 2.47 33.38
N SER A 46 -6.23 3.07 32.37
CA SER A 46 -6.07 4.50 32.05
C SER A 46 -6.59 5.46 33.13
N GLN A 47 -7.32 4.96 34.13
CA GLN A 47 -7.82 5.74 35.27
C GLN A 47 -6.85 5.73 36.46
N ASP A 48 -5.77 4.94 36.41
CA ASP A 48 -4.86 4.75 37.53
C ASP A 48 -3.59 5.61 37.34
N PRO A 49 -3.47 6.76 38.03
CA PRO A 49 -2.28 7.60 37.95
C PRO A 49 -1.08 6.88 38.57
N LEU A 50 0.04 6.84 37.87
CA LEU A 50 1.27 6.25 38.39
C LEU A 50 1.91 7.16 39.43
N ILE A 51 2.49 6.56 40.47
CA ILE A 51 3.33 7.24 41.45
C ILE A 51 4.72 6.63 41.45
N GLN A 52 5.72 7.46 41.69
CA GLN A 52 7.08 6.98 41.92
C GLN A 52 7.20 6.47 43.35
N TYR A 53 7.53 5.20 43.53
CA TYR A 53 7.58 4.57 44.84
C TYR A 53 8.82 3.66 44.95
N PRO A 54 9.70 3.87 45.96
CA PRO A 54 10.87 3.03 46.13
C PRO A 54 10.45 1.62 46.56
N ARG A 55 10.80 0.62 45.76
CA ARG A 55 10.53 -0.80 46.05
C ARG A 55 11.74 -1.66 45.78
N ARG A 56 11.82 -2.78 46.48
CA ARG A 56 12.77 -3.85 46.14
C ARG A 56 12.32 -4.47 44.82
N SER A 57 13.22 -4.55 43.85
CA SER A 57 12.95 -5.10 42.52
C SER A 57 14.24 -5.67 41.95
N TRP A 58 14.09 -6.63 41.04
CA TRP A 58 15.17 -7.18 40.23
C TRP A 58 15.32 -6.37 38.95
N PHE A 59 16.56 -6.10 38.57
CA PHE A 59 16.92 -5.32 37.38
C PHE A 59 17.93 -6.09 36.54
N ILE A 60 17.80 -5.98 35.22
CA ILE A 60 18.88 -6.33 34.29
C ILE A 60 19.69 -5.05 34.04
N LYS A 61 21.02 -5.14 34.19
CA LYS A 61 21.94 -4.01 34.03
C LYS A 61 22.19 -3.66 32.56
N THR A 62 21.13 -3.30 31.83
CA THR A 62 21.15 -3.01 30.38
C THR A 62 21.99 -1.77 30.06
N THR A 63 22.17 -0.83 31.01
CA THR A 63 23.02 0.35 30.84
C THR A 63 24.47 0.01 30.47
N LYS A 64 24.99 -1.15 30.92
CA LYS A 64 26.35 -1.61 30.57
C LYS A 64 26.50 -1.94 29.08
N PHE A 65 25.39 -2.24 28.40
CA PHE A 65 25.36 -2.67 26.99
C PHE A 65 24.82 -1.58 26.05
N ARG A 66 24.60 -0.37 26.55
CA ARG A 66 24.02 0.75 25.79
C ARG A 66 24.73 0.99 24.46
N ASP A 67 26.05 1.19 24.51
CA ASP A 67 26.83 1.55 23.32
C ASP A 67 26.86 0.39 22.31
N LEU A 68 26.84 -0.85 22.81
CA LEU A 68 26.75 -2.04 21.95
C LEU A 68 25.36 -2.19 21.31
N MET A 69 24.28 -1.87 22.04
CA MET A 69 22.93 -1.84 21.46
C MET A 69 22.82 -0.78 20.37
N LEU A 70 23.46 0.38 20.53
CA LEU A 70 23.53 1.43 19.49
C LEU A 70 24.31 0.96 18.26
N GLU A 71 25.46 0.30 18.46
CA GLU A 71 26.24 -0.29 17.36
C GLU A 71 25.45 -1.37 16.61
N ASN A 72 24.68 -2.18 17.31
CA ASN A 72 23.86 -3.22 16.68
C ASN A 72 22.66 -2.61 15.96
N ASN A 73 22.05 -1.56 16.52
CA ASN A 73 20.96 -0.82 15.90
C ASN A 73 21.36 -0.19 14.56
N SER A 74 22.60 0.32 14.44
CA SER A 74 23.07 0.94 13.20
C SER A 74 23.24 -0.05 12.02
N LYS A 75 23.23 -1.36 12.31
CA LYS A 75 23.35 -2.44 11.32
C LYS A 75 21.99 -2.95 10.81
N ILE A 76 20.88 -2.52 11.43
CA ILE A 76 19.53 -2.95 11.07
C ILE A 76 19.00 -2.07 9.93
N GLY A 77 18.42 -2.68 8.89
CA GLY A 77 17.66 -2.01 7.84
C GLY A 77 16.29 -1.56 8.35
N TRP A 78 16.18 -0.29 8.76
CA TRP A 78 14.93 0.29 9.26
C TRP A 78 14.10 0.92 8.14
N SER A 79 12.83 0.57 8.07
CA SER A 79 11.84 1.22 7.21
C SER A 79 10.70 1.79 8.06
N PRO A 80 10.57 3.12 8.22
CA PRO A 80 11.35 4.18 7.59
C PRO A 80 12.69 4.43 8.30
N GLU A 81 13.70 4.86 7.54
CA GLU A 81 15.10 5.01 7.99
C GLU A 81 15.24 5.88 9.25
N HIS A 82 14.47 6.96 9.35
CA HIS A 82 14.54 7.89 10.48
C HIS A 82 14.20 7.27 11.85
N ILE A 83 13.69 6.04 11.92
CA ILE A 83 13.49 5.34 13.19
C ILE A 83 14.84 4.98 13.84
N GLN A 84 15.84 4.63 13.03
CA GLN A 84 17.15 4.17 13.46
C GLN A 84 17.81 5.17 14.41
N ASP A 85 18.00 6.41 13.96
CA ASP A 85 18.62 7.49 14.74
C ASP A 85 17.57 8.35 15.48
N GLY A 86 16.30 8.24 15.08
CA GLY A 86 15.19 8.95 15.69
C GLY A 86 14.61 8.20 16.89
N ARG A 87 13.37 7.75 16.78
CA ARG A 87 12.59 7.27 17.94
C ARG A 87 13.26 6.12 18.70
N PHE A 88 13.93 5.21 18.00
CA PHE A 88 14.57 4.05 18.60
C PHE A 88 16.00 4.35 19.04
N GLY A 89 16.82 5.01 18.21
CA GLY A 89 18.17 5.46 18.59
C GLY A 89 18.20 6.32 19.85
N ASN A 90 17.40 7.39 19.89
CA ASN A 90 17.29 8.29 21.06
C ASN A 90 16.84 7.55 22.35
N PHE A 91 16.09 6.46 22.20
CA PHE A 91 15.71 5.64 23.35
C PHE A 91 16.86 4.84 23.91
N LEU A 92 17.63 4.21 23.02
CA LEU A 92 18.81 3.46 23.41
C LEU A 92 19.85 4.39 24.05
N GLU A 93 20.04 5.60 23.56
CA GLU A 93 20.94 6.59 24.18
C GLU A 93 20.56 6.93 25.63
N SER A 94 19.26 7.05 25.90
CA SER A 94 18.71 7.34 27.22
C SER A 94 18.37 6.08 28.04
N ASN A 95 18.86 4.92 27.63
CA ASN A 95 18.49 3.64 28.22
C ASN A 95 18.77 3.59 29.74
N VAL A 96 17.81 3.04 30.47
CA VAL A 96 17.88 2.79 31.92
C VAL A 96 17.86 1.29 32.19
N ASP A 97 18.38 0.88 33.35
CA ASP A 97 18.37 -0.54 33.73
C ASP A 97 16.94 -1.08 33.75
N TRP A 98 16.76 -2.24 33.13
CA TRP A 98 15.44 -2.81 32.91
C TRP A 98 14.92 -3.45 34.19
N ALA A 99 13.86 -2.86 34.76
CA ALA A 99 13.12 -3.45 35.86
C ALA A 99 12.41 -4.74 35.41
N LEU A 100 12.95 -5.89 35.82
CA LEU A 100 12.55 -7.22 35.33
C LEU A 100 11.41 -7.83 36.13
N SER A 101 11.49 -7.78 37.47
CA SER A 101 10.53 -8.50 38.31
C SER A 101 9.15 -7.88 38.31
N ARG A 102 8.12 -8.72 38.47
CA ARG A 102 6.72 -8.34 38.62
C ARG A 102 6.10 -9.13 39.79
N GLU A 103 5.39 -8.43 40.67
CA GLU A 103 4.61 -9.01 41.76
C GLU A 103 3.26 -9.48 41.22
N ARG A 104 3.26 -10.57 40.45
CA ARG A 104 2.08 -11.14 39.78
C ARG A 104 2.04 -12.66 39.93
N TYR A 105 0.91 -13.25 39.57
CA TYR A 105 0.68 -14.70 39.65
C TYR A 105 0.99 -15.43 38.35
N TRP A 106 0.56 -14.88 37.20
CA TRP A 106 0.75 -15.49 35.89
C TRP A 106 1.93 -14.84 35.15
N GLY A 107 2.90 -15.66 34.76
CA GLY A 107 4.13 -15.28 34.06
C GLY A 107 5.24 -16.29 34.34
N THR A 108 6.35 -16.17 33.62
CA THR A 108 7.56 -16.98 33.84
C THR A 108 8.14 -16.69 35.23
N PRO A 109 8.22 -17.67 36.15
CA PRO A 109 8.74 -17.43 37.48
C PRO A 109 10.24 -17.06 37.46
N LEU A 110 10.64 -16.04 38.22
CA LEU A 110 12.04 -15.63 38.31
C LEU A 110 12.86 -16.74 38.99
N PRO A 111 13.88 -17.33 38.33
CA PRO A 111 14.53 -18.55 38.80
C PRO A 111 15.66 -18.25 39.78
N ILE A 112 15.37 -17.51 40.85
CA ILE A 112 16.34 -17.18 41.91
C ILE A 112 15.87 -17.78 43.22
N TRP A 113 16.75 -18.56 43.86
CA TRP A 113 16.51 -19.19 45.14
C TRP A 113 17.38 -18.54 46.22
N VAL A 114 16.79 -18.33 47.40
CA VAL A 114 17.39 -17.61 48.53
C VAL A 114 17.46 -18.52 49.75
N CYS A 115 18.62 -18.55 50.39
CA CYS A 115 18.80 -19.22 51.68
C CYS A 115 18.01 -18.48 52.77
N ASN A 116 17.13 -19.20 53.47
CA ASN A 116 16.33 -18.63 54.55
C ASN A 116 17.13 -18.17 55.78
N GLN A 117 18.38 -18.63 55.96
CA GLN A 117 19.23 -18.26 57.09
C GLN A 117 20.25 -17.18 56.75
N THR A 118 20.90 -17.28 55.58
CA THR A 118 22.02 -16.40 55.23
C THR A 118 21.65 -15.30 54.23
N GLY A 119 20.53 -15.44 53.52
CA GLY A 119 20.14 -14.54 52.43
C GLY A 119 20.99 -14.68 51.17
N ARG A 120 21.97 -15.61 51.11
CA ARG A 120 22.71 -15.92 49.87
C ARG A 120 21.78 -16.52 48.82
N MET A 121 22.09 -16.25 47.56
CA MET A 121 21.21 -16.52 46.42
C MET A 121 21.94 -17.34 45.35
N GLU A 122 21.19 -18.14 44.61
CA GLU A 122 21.64 -18.82 43.39
C GLU A 122 20.53 -18.78 42.32
N ALA A 123 20.91 -18.79 41.04
CA ALA A 123 19.97 -18.87 39.92
C ALA A 123 20.01 -20.25 39.28
N MET A 124 18.85 -20.78 38.89
CA MET A 124 18.75 -22.10 38.24
C MET A 124 18.57 -21.94 36.74
N GLY A 125 19.37 -22.68 35.97
CA GLY A 125 19.34 -22.64 34.51
C GLY A 125 18.31 -23.57 33.88
N SER A 126 17.79 -24.55 34.62
CA SER A 126 16.77 -25.49 34.11
C SER A 126 15.96 -26.13 35.24
N TYR A 127 14.81 -26.72 34.88
CA TYR A 127 14.00 -27.48 35.83
C TYR A 127 14.71 -28.74 36.33
N GLU A 128 15.45 -29.42 35.44
CA GLU A 128 16.26 -30.59 35.80
C GLU A 128 17.31 -30.25 36.88
N GLU A 129 17.91 -29.06 36.78
CA GLU A 129 18.84 -28.58 37.81
C GLU A 129 18.17 -28.46 39.18
N VAL A 130 16.93 -27.95 39.24
CA VAL A 130 16.15 -27.87 40.50
C VAL A 130 15.87 -29.27 41.04
N LEU A 131 15.44 -30.20 40.19
CA LEU A 131 15.14 -31.58 40.59
C LEU A 131 16.36 -32.33 41.12
N SER A 132 17.56 -31.98 40.64
CA SER A 132 18.81 -32.58 41.09
C SER A 132 19.31 -32.11 42.48
N LYS A 133 18.70 -31.06 43.06
CA LYS A 133 19.22 -30.45 44.29
C LYS A 133 19.05 -31.35 45.52
N PRO A 134 20.05 -31.45 46.41
CA PRO A 134 19.97 -32.31 47.60
C PRO A 134 18.82 -31.94 48.54
N GLY A 135 18.11 -32.95 49.04
CA GLY A 135 17.03 -32.77 50.00
C GLY A 135 15.83 -32.01 49.44
N LEU A 136 15.54 -32.14 48.14
CA LEU A 136 14.35 -31.60 47.46
C LEU A 136 13.06 -32.00 48.17
N GLN A 137 12.12 -31.06 48.26
CA GLN A 137 10.77 -31.21 48.82
C GLN A 137 9.80 -30.33 48.02
N GLY A 138 8.51 -30.65 48.04
CA GLY A 138 7.44 -29.84 47.42
C GLY A 138 6.97 -30.35 46.06
N THR A 139 7.54 -31.42 45.52
CA THR A 139 7.10 -32.03 44.25
C THR A 139 5.70 -32.63 44.36
N GLU A 140 5.33 -33.07 45.57
CA GLU A 140 4.03 -33.61 45.89
C GLU A 140 2.88 -32.65 45.53
N VAL A 141 3.08 -31.33 45.59
CA VAL A 141 2.05 -30.34 45.26
C VAL A 141 1.64 -30.40 43.79
N TRP A 142 2.60 -30.64 42.89
CA TRP A 142 2.31 -30.86 41.47
C TRP A 142 1.70 -32.25 41.24
N GLU A 143 2.26 -33.28 41.86
CA GLU A 143 1.80 -34.66 41.72
C GLU A 143 0.33 -34.81 42.15
N GLU A 144 -0.05 -34.22 43.28
CA GLU A 144 -1.43 -34.20 43.77
C GLU A 144 -2.36 -33.44 42.82
N ALA A 145 -1.93 -32.29 42.28
CA ALA A 145 -2.73 -31.52 41.33
C ALA A 145 -2.94 -32.26 40.01
N LYS A 146 -1.90 -32.91 39.48
CA LYS A 146 -1.97 -33.72 38.27
C LYS A 146 -2.81 -34.99 38.49
N ALA A 147 -2.74 -35.59 39.67
CA ALA A 147 -3.61 -36.71 40.03
C ALA A 147 -5.10 -36.28 40.12
N ALA A 148 -5.37 -35.09 40.66
CA ALA A 148 -6.71 -34.53 40.75
C ALA A 148 -7.28 -34.08 39.38
N ASN A 149 -6.41 -33.59 38.48
CA ASN A 149 -6.77 -33.23 37.11
C ASN A 149 -5.72 -33.74 36.10
N PRO A 150 -5.91 -34.94 35.54
CA PRO A 150 -4.98 -35.53 34.59
C PRO A 150 -4.80 -34.74 33.28
N GLU A 151 -5.74 -33.86 32.94
CA GLU A 151 -5.68 -33.02 31.73
C GLU A 151 -4.76 -31.81 31.87
N LEU A 152 -4.24 -31.52 33.07
CA LEU A 152 -3.27 -30.42 33.26
C LEU A 152 -2.05 -30.63 32.36
N VAL A 153 -1.66 -29.61 31.60
CA VAL A 153 -0.44 -29.69 30.77
C VAL A 153 0.79 -29.76 31.68
N ASP A 154 1.71 -30.68 31.39
CA ASP A 154 2.87 -30.94 32.26
C ASP A 154 3.79 -29.73 32.44
N ASP A 155 3.82 -28.83 31.47
CA ASP A 155 4.59 -27.57 31.52
C ASP A 155 4.14 -26.66 32.66
N LEU A 156 2.90 -26.79 33.13
CA LEU A 156 2.42 -26.01 34.28
C LEU A 156 3.21 -26.29 35.56
N ARG A 157 3.92 -27.42 35.67
CA ARG A 157 4.74 -27.74 36.85
C ARG A 157 5.82 -26.71 37.16
N VAL A 158 6.27 -25.94 36.15
CA VAL A 158 7.26 -24.87 36.33
C VAL A 158 6.63 -23.50 36.60
N HIS A 159 5.30 -23.42 36.66
CA HIS A 159 4.56 -22.20 36.99
C HIS A 159 4.14 -22.16 38.46
N LYS A 160 3.72 -20.96 38.91
CA LYS A 160 3.00 -20.79 40.17
C LYS A 160 1.65 -21.51 40.10
N PRO A 161 1.21 -22.17 41.18
CA PRO A 161 1.84 -22.23 42.50
C PRO A 161 2.89 -23.34 42.67
N TYR A 162 3.01 -24.27 41.72
CA TYR A 162 3.77 -25.51 41.88
C TYR A 162 5.27 -25.30 42.09
N ILE A 163 5.89 -24.44 41.28
CA ILE A 163 7.33 -24.15 41.42
C ILE A 163 7.67 -23.46 42.76
N ASP A 164 6.70 -22.74 43.35
CA ASP A 164 6.90 -22.04 44.63
C ASP A 164 6.91 -23.01 45.82
N ALA A 165 6.34 -24.21 45.67
CA ALA A 165 6.39 -25.25 46.68
C ALA A 165 7.78 -25.88 46.80
N LEU A 166 8.57 -25.85 45.72
CA LEU A 166 9.88 -26.49 45.68
C LEU A 166 10.88 -25.81 46.62
N THR A 167 11.48 -26.62 47.49
CA THR A 167 12.60 -26.21 48.35
C THR A 167 13.66 -27.30 48.39
N TYR A 168 14.91 -26.95 48.65
CA TYR A 168 16.01 -27.92 48.80
C TYR A 168 17.00 -27.47 49.90
N SER A 169 17.91 -28.36 50.29
CA SER A 169 18.92 -28.08 51.32
C SER A 169 19.87 -26.97 50.86
N SER A 170 20.13 -25.99 51.72
CA SER A 170 20.99 -24.86 51.37
C SER A 170 22.48 -25.26 51.37
N PRO A 171 23.24 -24.95 50.31
CA PRO A 171 24.68 -25.13 50.30
C PRO A 171 25.41 -24.07 51.14
N PHE A 172 24.69 -23.07 51.67
CA PHE A 172 25.26 -21.92 52.35
C PHE A 172 25.14 -21.96 53.88
N ALA A 173 24.35 -22.89 54.42
CA ALA A 173 24.20 -23.09 55.85
C ALA A 173 23.62 -24.48 56.17
N ASP A 174 24.22 -25.18 57.13
CA ASP A 174 23.73 -26.47 57.61
C ASP A 174 22.33 -26.34 58.19
N GLY A 175 21.40 -27.19 57.71
CA GLY A 175 19.98 -27.14 58.07
C GLY A 175 19.21 -25.96 57.47
N GLY A 176 19.86 -25.06 56.73
CA GLY A 176 19.21 -24.02 55.95
C GLY A 176 18.45 -24.59 54.74
N ARG A 177 17.44 -23.86 54.24
CA ARG A 177 16.70 -24.23 53.03
C ARG A 177 16.70 -23.11 52.02
N MET A 178 16.74 -23.49 50.74
CA MET A 178 16.60 -22.57 49.62
C MET A 178 15.13 -22.49 49.21
N LYS A 179 14.63 -21.27 49.04
CA LYS A 179 13.27 -20.98 48.55
C LYS A 179 13.33 -19.99 47.40
N ARG A 180 12.52 -20.21 46.37
CA ARG A 180 12.42 -19.26 45.25
C ARG A 180 11.91 -17.90 45.75
N VAL A 181 12.41 -16.82 45.15
CA VAL A 181 11.79 -15.49 45.28
C VAL A 181 10.36 -15.51 44.74
N THR A 182 9.49 -14.60 45.15
CA THR A 182 8.05 -14.68 44.82
C THR A 182 7.72 -14.10 43.45
N GLU A 183 8.60 -13.30 42.86
CA GLU A 183 8.33 -12.53 41.65
C GLU A 183 8.27 -13.42 40.40
N VAL A 184 7.47 -12.97 39.41
CA VAL A 184 7.55 -13.44 38.02
C VAL A 184 8.30 -12.43 37.17
N ILE A 185 8.63 -12.78 35.94
CA ILE A 185 9.38 -11.96 34.99
C ILE A 185 8.43 -11.07 34.19
N ASP A 186 8.94 -9.92 33.73
CA ASP A 186 8.29 -9.03 32.77
C ASP A 186 7.95 -9.73 31.45
N CYS A 187 6.72 -9.58 30.95
CA CYS A 187 6.30 -10.25 29.71
C CYS A 187 7.07 -9.81 28.46
N TRP A 188 7.70 -8.62 28.48
CA TRP A 188 8.61 -8.21 27.40
C TRP A 188 9.90 -9.02 27.34
N TYR A 189 10.31 -9.65 28.45
CA TYR A 189 11.40 -10.60 28.45
C TYR A 189 10.99 -11.88 27.73
N ASP A 190 9.78 -12.40 28.00
CA ASP A 190 9.25 -13.58 27.32
C ASP A 190 9.17 -13.34 25.80
N SER A 191 8.59 -12.22 25.35
CA SER A 191 8.50 -11.90 23.93
C SER A 191 9.85 -11.56 23.29
N GLY A 192 10.74 -10.90 24.03
CA GLY A 192 12.11 -10.60 23.57
C GLY A 192 13.00 -11.85 23.47
N ALA A 193 12.68 -12.89 24.24
CA ALA A 193 13.37 -14.17 24.21
C ALA A 193 12.91 -15.10 23.08
N MET A 194 11.80 -14.76 22.41
CA MET A 194 11.19 -15.55 21.35
C MET A 194 12.18 -16.09 20.29
N PRO A 195 13.17 -15.31 19.77
CA PRO A 195 14.06 -15.78 18.71
C PRO A 195 14.79 -17.08 19.02
N PHE A 196 15.11 -17.34 20.30
CA PHE A 196 15.80 -18.55 20.76
C PHE A 196 14.89 -19.48 21.58
N ALA A 197 13.95 -18.92 22.36
CA ALA A 197 13.06 -19.70 23.21
C ALA A 197 12.09 -20.58 22.39
N GLN A 198 11.65 -20.14 21.21
CA GLN A 198 10.78 -20.92 20.32
C GLN A 198 11.41 -22.27 19.90
N TRP A 199 12.75 -22.34 19.88
CA TRP A 199 13.50 -23.53 19.51
C TRP A 199 13.85 -24.40 20.73
N GLY A 200 13.55 -23.96 21.95
CA GLY A 200 14.03 -24.62 23.17
C GLY A 200 15.55 -24.50 23.37
N TRP A 201 16.19 -23.54 22.70
CA TRP A 201 17.63 -23.28 22.82
C TRP A 201 17.98 -22.80 24.24
N PRO A 202 19.13 -23.20 24.83
CA PRO A 202 20.21 -24.00 24.26
C PRO A 202 20.07 -25.52 24.46
N HIS A 203 18.93 -26.00 24.94
CA HIS A 203 18.74 -27.41 25.30
C HIS A 203 18.26 -28.27 24.13
N GLN A 204 17.60 -27.66 23.15
CA GLN A 204 17.02 -28.32 21.98
C GLN A 204 17.24 -27.49 20.71
N ASN A 205 17.14 -28.15 19.55
CA ASN A 205 17.08 -27.56 18.20
C ASN A 205 18.14 -26.49 17.88
N ASN A 206 19.39 -26.72 18.29
CA ASN A 206 20.48 -25.77 18.03
C ASN A 206 20.68 -25.50 16.53
N GLU A 207 20.59 -26.51 15.66
CA GLU A 207 20.75 -26.33 14.22
C GLU A 207 19.65 -25.43 13.62
N SER A 208 18.38 -25.66 13.97
CA SER A 208 17.26 -24.82 13.54
C SER A 208 17.38 -23.37 14.01
N PHE A 209 17.83 -23.17 15.26
CA PHE A 209 18.12 -21.82 15.76
C PHE A 209 19.22 -21.13 14.93
N GLN A 210 20.31 -21.83 14.61
CA GLN A 210 21.43 -21.25 13.88
C GLN A 210 21.08 -20.92 12.42
N ASP A 211 20.22 -21.72 11.80
CA ASP A 211 19.75 -21.50 10.42
C ASP A 211 18.81 -20.28 10.32
N GLN A 212 17.99 -20.04 11.34
CA GLN A 212 16.93 -19.02 11.32
C GLN A 212 17.31 -17.72 12.03
N PHE A 213 18.47 -17.66 12.70
CA PHE A 213 18.94 -16.50 13.43
C PHE A 213 20.15 -15.85 12.74
N PRO A 214 20.14 -14.53 12.47
CA PRO A 214 19.07 -13.57 12.77
C PRO A 214 17.94 -13.66 11.74
N ALA A 215 16.74 -13.22 12.14
CA ALA A 215 15.60 -13.17 11.22
C ALA A 215 15.86 -12.17 10.07
N ASP A 216 15.45 -12.48 8.85
CA ASP A 216 15.61 -11.56 7.71
C ASP A 216 14.77 -10.29 7.84
N PHE A 217 13.56 -10.42 8.38
CA PHE A 217 12.58 -9.35 8.41
C PHE A 217 11.58 -9.52 9.56
N ILE A 218 11.24 -8.39 10.20
CA ILE A 218 10.09 -8.26 11.10
C ILE A 218 9.27 -7.01 10.76
N SER A 219 7.96 -7.03 11.07
CA SER A 219 7.09 -5.87 10.91
C SER A 219 6.09 -5.75 12.03
N GLU A 220 6.09 -4.63 12.74
CA GLU A 220 5.10 -4.30 13.76
C GLU A 220 4.86 -2.79 13.81
N ALA A 221 3.86 -2.37 14.58
CA ALA A 221 3.53 -0.96 14.74
C ALA A 221 4.60 -0.16 15.51
N LEU A 222 4.58 1.16 15.31
CA LEU A 222 5.49 2.15 15.91
C LEU A 222 5.64 2.06 17.45
N ASP A 223 4.65 1.54 18.15
CA ASP A 223 4.70 1.35 19.61
C ASP A 223 5.72 0.27 20.04
N GLN A 224 6.07 -0.68 19.17
CA GLN A 224 7.08 -1.71 19.46
C GLN A 224 8.51 -1.18 19.59
N THR A 225 8.78 0.07 19.19
CA THR A 225 10.04 0.80 19.49
C THR A 225 10.32 0.99 20.98
N ARG A 226 9.34 0.68 21.85
CA ARG A 226 9.47 0.66 23.32
C ARG A 226 9.11 -0.68 23.94
N GLY A 227 8.86 -1.70 23.11
CA GLY A 227 8.42 -3.02 23.52
C GLY A 227 9.27 -4.09 22.85
N TRP A 228 8.68 -4.83 21.92
CA TRP A 228 9.27 -6.04 21.35
C TRP A 228 10.58 -5.82 20.59
N PHE A 229 10.73 -4.72 19.84
CA PHE A 229 11.97 -4.41 19.14
C PHE A 229 13.12 -4.22 20.13
N TYR A 230 12.87 -3.45 21.20
CA TYR A 230 13.86 -3.20 22.24
C TYR A 230 14.22 -4.49 22.99
N SER A 231 13.24 -5.28 23.43
CA SER A 231 13.55 -6.45 24.24
C SER A 231 14.31 -7.52 23.47
N GLN A 232 13.98 -7.75 22.19
CA GLN A 232 14.77 -8.63 21.32
C GLN A 232 16.20 -8.12 21.17
N LEU A 233 16.39 -6.84 20.82
CA LEU A 233 17.72 -6.27 20.62
C LEU A 233 18.56 -6.34 21.89
N ALA A 234 17.98 -5.95 23.03
CA ALA A 234 18.66 -5.93 24.30
C ALA A 234 19.10 -7.35 24.71
N ILE A 235 18.19 -8.32 24.67
CA ILE A 235 18.50 -9.71 25.06
C ILE A 235 19.55 -10.30 24.11
N SER A 236 19.38 -10.15 22.80
CA SER A 236 20.34 -10.64 21.81
C SER A 236 21.72 -10.02 22.00
N THR A 237 21.78 -8.70 22.22
CA THR A 237 23.04 -7.98 22.48
C THR A 237 23.73 -8.50 23.75
N MET A 238 22.96 -8.75 24.82
CA MET A 238 23.50 -9.23 26.09
C MET A 238 23.94 -10.70 26.05
N LEU A 239 23.34 -11.53 25.19
CA LEU A 239 23.67 -12.95 25.08
C LEU A 239 24.78 -13.21 24.07
N PHE A 240 24.79 -12.47 22.95
CA PHE A 240 25.62 -12.79 21.78
C PHE A 240 26.58 -11.66 21.37
N GLY A 241 26.49 -10.49 22.01
CA GLY A 241 27.31 -9.35 21.65
C GLY A 241 28.79 -9.50 21.97
N LYS A 242 29.64 -8.72 21.30
CA LYS A 242 31.09 -8.75 21.51
C LYS A 242 31.44 -8.43 22.97
N GLY A 243 32.11 -9.36 23.65
CA GLY A 243 32.43 -9.23 25.08
C GLY A 243 31.29 -9.67 26.02
N ALA A 244 30.15 -10.12 25.50
CA ALA A 244 29.18 -10.90 26.24
C ALA A 244 29.73 -12.31 26.46
N ASN A 245 30.33 -12.55 27.62
CA ASN A 245 30.64 -13.90 28.07
C ASN A 245 29.53 -14.33 29.04
N ILE A 246 28.82 -15.41 28.73
CA ILE A 246 27.99 -16.13 29.71
C ILE A 246 28.92 -16.90 30.66
N HIS A 247 29.80 -16.21 31.37
CA HIS A 247 30.68 -16.81 32.37
C HIS A 247 30.79 -15.87 33.57
N GLU A 248 30.08 -16.20 34.65
CA GLU A 248 30.61 -15.92 35.98
C GLU A 248 31.71 -16.96 36.25
N GLU A 249 32.87 -16.50 36.72
CA GLU A 249 34.13 -17.24 36.85
C GLU A 249 34.12 -18.44 37.84
N SER A 250 33.01 -19.17 38.08
CA SER A 250 33.00 -20.16 39.16
C SER A 250 32.20 -21.46 39.02
N SER A 251 31.62 -21.82 37.87
CA SER A 251 31.11 -23.19 37.67
C SER A 251 31.90 -23.93 36.59
N ALA A 252 32.26 -25.17 36.92
CA ALA A 252 33.18 -26.01 36.17
C ALA A 252 32.92 -25.98 34.66
N ALA A 253 33.99 -25.77 33.90
CA ALA A 253 34.05 -25.84 32.46
C ALA A 253 33.38 -27.12 31.94
N THR A 254 32.10 -27.01 31.57
CA THR A 254 31.55 -27.84 30.52
C THR A 254 31.81 -27.06 29.23
N ASN A 255 32.69 -27.61 28.40
CA ASN A 255 32.86 -27.18 27.01
C ASN A 255 31.48 -27.23 26.31
N ARG A 256 30.76 -26.11 26.32
CA ARG A 256 29.77 -25.87 25.27
C ARG A 256 30.56 -25.36 24.08
N GLU A 257 30.57 -26.16 23.02
CA GLU A 257 31.13 -25.80 21.73
C GLU A 257 30.66 -24.39 21.31
N LYS A 258 31.54 -23.67 20.61
CA LYS A 258 31.42 -22.26 20.18
C LYS A 258 29.95 -21.82 19.98
N PRO A 259 29.46 -20.72 20.61
CA PRO A 259 28.03 -20.49 20.74
C PRO A 259 27.26 -20.31 19.42
N LEU A 260 27.94 -19.96 18.31
CA LEU A 260 27.31 -19.79 17.02
C LEU A 260 28.25 -20.24 15.89
N LYS A 261 27.72 -20.92 14.87
CA LYS A 261 28.38 -21.16 13.58
C LYS A 261 27.79 -20.18 12.58
N ALA A 262 28.37 -18.99 12.45
CA ALA A 262 28.32 -18.17 11.24
C ALA A 262 29.08 -16.86 11.51
N ASP A 263 30.00 -16.54 10.60
CA ASP A 263 30.23 -15.24 9.95
C ASP A 263 29.97 -13.96 10.79
N GLU A 264 30.92 -13.02 10.78
CA GLU A 264 31.13 -11.88 11.71
C GLU A 264 29.99 -10.83 11.88
N ALA A 265 28.75 -11.08 11.45
CA ALA A 265 27.62 -10.14 11.44
C ALA A 265 26.73 -10.12 12.71
N TYR A 266 27.00 -10.94 13.73
CA TYR A 266 26.19 -11.02 14.95
C TYR A 266 26.54 -9.90 15.95
N PRO A 267 25.56 -9.25 16.61
CA PRO A 267 24.50 -9.91 17.40
C PRO A 267 23.08 -9.27 17.32
N HIS A 268 22.69 -8.60 16.23
CA HIS A 268 21.33 -8.05 16.13
C HIS A 268 20.30 -9.15 15.79
N PRO A 269 19.10 -9.15 16.39
CA PRO A 269 18.14 -10.27 16.29
C PRO A 269 17.39 -10.36 14.96
N TYR A 270 17.40 -9.29 14.17
CA TYR A 270 16.75 -9.20 12.86
C TYR A 270 17.56 -8.29 11.92
N ARG A 271 17.52 -8.56 10.61
CA ARG A 271 18.23 -7.79 9.58
C ARG A 271 17.44 -6.56 9.14
N ASN A 272 16.14 -6.72 8.87
CA ASN A 272 15.24 -5.65 8.45
C ASN A 272 14.05 -5.49 9.39
N CYS A 273 13.61 -4.24 9.62
CA CYS A 273 12.48 -3.92 10.47
C CYS A 273 11.58 -2.86 9.82
N ILE A 274 10.38 -3.25 9.38
CA ILE A 274 9.36 -2.31 8.94
C ILE A 274 8.53 -1.87 10.14
N VAL A 275 8.41 -0.56 10.32
CA VAL A 275 7.66 0.06 11.39
C VAL A 275 6.38 0.64 10.83
N LEU A 276 5.27 -0.04 11.10
CA LEU A 276 3.96 0.35 10.59
C LEU A 276 3.44 1.62 11.30
N GLY A 277 2.72 2.43 10.54
CA GLY A 277 1.94 3.54 11.06
C GLY A 277 0.80 3.04 11.95
N LEU A 278 0.28 3.92 12.80
CA LEU A 278 -0.85 3.57 13.64
C LEU A 278 -2.14 3.49 12.82
N MET A 279 -2.92 2.44 13.04
CA MET A 279 -4.30 2.40 12.55
C MET A 279 -5.22 3.28 13.40
N LEU A 280 -5.99 4.11 12.73
CA LEU A 280 -6.95 5.06 13.29
C LEU A 280 -8.36 4.66 12.88
N GLY A 281 -9.33 4.92 13.74
CA GLY A 281 -10.75 4.76 13.43
C GLY A 281 -11.22 5.78 12.38
N GLU A 282 -12.48 5.68 11.98
CA GLU A 282 -13.06 6.59 10.99
C GLU A 282 -13.05 8.06 11.45
N ASP A 283 -13.08 8.27 12.76
CA ASP A 283 -13.01 9.56 13.44
C ASP A 283 -11.59 10.14 13.53
N GLY A 284 -10.58 9.39 13.09
CA GLY A 284 -9.17 9.77 13.16
C GLY A 284 -8.53 9.57 14.53
N ASN A 285 -9.25 9.00 15.51
CA ASN A 285 -8.70 8.67 16.82
C ASN A 285 -8.14 7.24 16.83
N LYS A 286 -7.35 6.91 17.86
CA LYS A 286 -6.85 5.54 18.05
C LYS A 286 -8.03 4.57 18.17
N MET A 287 -7.97 3.46 17.43
CA MET A 287 -9.02 2.43 17.50
C MET A 287 -9.08 1.82 18.91
N SER A 288 -10.30 1.65 19.42
CA SER A 288 -10.54 0.98 20.69
C SER A 288 -11.79 0.13 20.65
N LYS A 289 -11.69 -1.10 21.18
CA LYS A 289 -12.83 -2.00 21.41
C LYS A 289 -13.91 -1.36 22.27
N SER A 290 -13.54 -0.50 23.22
CA SER A 290 -14.51 0.19 24.08
C SER A 290 -15.24 1.33 23.35
N LEU A 291 -14.56 1.99 22.41
CA LEU A 291 -15.14 3.10 21.61
C LEU A 291 -15.93 2.60 20.39
N ARG A 292 -15.64 1.36 19.92
CA ARG A 292 -16.25 0.76 18.73
C ARG A 292 -16.20 1.69 17.51
N ASN A 293 -15.09 2.42 17.36
CA ASN A 293 -14.88 3.42 16.31
C ASN A 293 -14.26 2.84 15.02
N TYR A 294 -14.44 1.53 14.79
CA TYR A 294 -13.95 0.82 13.61
C TYR A 294 -14.88 -0.36 13.26
N ARG A 295 -14.80 -0.83 12.02
CA ARG A 295 -15.46 -2.06 11.55
C ARG A 295 -14.58 -3.27 11.80
N GLU A 296 -15.13 -4.31 12.40
CA GLU A 296 -14.36 -5.54 12.64
C GLU A 296 -13.93 -6.17 11.29
N PRO A 297 -12.70 -6.72 11.19
CA PRO A 297 -12.19 -7.29 9.93
C PRO A 297 -13.10 -8.36 9.31
N ASN A 298 -13.77 -9.18 10.14
CA ASN A 298 -14.69 -10.21 9.65
C ASN A 298 -15.88 -9.63 8.88
N GLU A 299 -16.41 -8.47 9.28
CA GLU A 299 -17.49 -7.80 8.53
C GLU A 299 -17.00 -7.39 7.12
N ILE A 300 -15.75 -6.97 6.99
CA ILE A 300 -15.14 -6.63 5.70
C ILE A 300 -14.89 -7.88 4.86
N PHE A 301 -14.38 -8.96 5.46
CA PHE A 301 -14.15 -10.22 4.76
C PHE A 301 -15.42 -10.80 4.16
N GLU A 302 -16.53 -10.80 4.90
CA GLU A 302 -17.81 -11.31 4.42
C GLU A 302 -18.41 -10.44 3.30
N LYS A 303 -18.21 -9.12 3.34
CA LYS A 303 -18.84 -8.18 2.40
C LYS A 303 -18.03 -7.90 1.14
N TYR A 304 -16.70 -7.85 1.26
CA TYR A 304 -15.80 -7.40 0.19
C TYR A 304 -14.68 -8.40 -0.11
N GLY A 305 -14.48 -9.42 0.73
CA GLY A 305 -13.39 -10.38 0.61
C GLY A 305 -12.07 -9.90 1.22
N ALA A 306 -11.18 -10.85 1.50
CA ALA A 306 -9.87 -10.57 2.10
C ALA A 306 -8.96 -9.76 1.16
N ASP A 307 -9.02 -10.00 -0.15
CA ASP A 307 -8.19 -9.32 -1.15
C ASP A 307 -8.50 -7.83 -1.25
N ALA A 308 -9.76 -7.41 -1.07
CA ALA A 308 -10.12 -6.00 -1.01
C ALA A 308 -9.43 -5.29 0.16
N LEU A 309 -9.38 -5.94 1.33
CA LEU A 309 -8.72 -5.38 2.50
C LEU A 309 -7.20 -5.36 2.34
N ARG A 310 -6.60 -6.45 1.84
CA ARG A 310 -5.16 -6.52 1.58
C ARG A 310 -4.72 -5.46 0.57
N TRP A 311 -5.43 -5.36 -0.55
CA TRP A 311 -5.14 -4.38 -1.58
C TRP A 311 -5.28 -2.94 -1.06
N PHE A 312 -6.31 -2.65 -0.26
CA PHE A 312 -6.44 -1.35 0.40
C PHE A 312 -5.20 -1.00 1.26
N PHE A 313 -4.69 -1.94 2.05
CA PHE A 313 -3.51 -1.68 2.89
C PHE A 313 -2.21 -1.53 2.10
N PHE A 314 -2.02 -2.29 1.03
CA PHE A 314 -0.79 -2.22 0.23
C PHE A 314 -0.81 -1.04 -0.75
N ALA A 315 -1.93 -0.82 -1.45
CA ALA A 315 -2.04 0.16 -2.53
C ALA A 315 -2.54 1.54 -2.08
N GLY A 316 -3.15 1.65 -0.88
CA GLY A 316 -3.76 2.91 -0.43
C GLY A 316 -2.75 3.97 0.01
N GLN A 317 -1.71 3.57 0.73
CA GLN A 317 -0.67 4.49 1.24
C GLN A 317 0.58 3.72 1.72
N PRO A 318 1.74 4.39 1.86
CA PRO A 318 2.94 3.77 2.42
C PRO A 318 2.71 3.23 3.85
N PRO A 319 3.27 2.06 4.19
CA PRO A 319 2.90 1.31 5.40
C PRO A 319 3.27 2.01 6.72
N TRP A 320 4.26 2.91 6.70
CA TRP A 320 4.70 3.68 7.86
C TRP A 320 3.87 4.95 8.12
N THR A 321 2.86 5.23 7.28
CA THR A 321 1.94 6.36 7.50
C THR A 321 0.70 5.90 8.26
N ALA A 322 0.13 6.78 9.11
CA ALA A 322 -1.06 6.43 9.88
C ALA A 322 -2.25 6.17 8.94
N ILE A 323 -2.90 5.02 9.09
CA ILE A 323 -3.99 4.58 8.21
C ILE A 323 -5.32 4.91 8.86
N ARG A 324 -6.17 5.67 8.18
CA ARG A 324 -7.58 5.83 8.58
C ARG A 324 -8.38 4.68 7.99
N TYR A 325 -8.77 3.76 8.85
CA TYR A 325 -9.53 2.58 8.45
C TYR A 325 -10.99 2.98 8.20
N ARG A 326 -11.36 3.12 6.92
CA ARG A 326 -12.70 3.51 6.46
C ARG A 326 -13.23 2.48 5.47
N GLU A 327 -14.41 1.94 5.75
CA GLU A 327 -15.06 0.96 4.86
C GLU A 327 -15.23 1.50 3.43
N GLN A 328 -15.59 2.79 3.30
CA GLN A 328 -15.80 3.44 2.02
C GLN A 328 -14.52 3.43 1.15
N SER A 329 -13.34 3.63 1.76
CA SER A 329 -12.06 3.60 1.03
C SER A 329 -11.69 2.19 0.57
N ILE A 330 -12.06 1.15 1.32
CA ILE A 330 -11.92 -0.24 0.88
C ILE A 330 -12.86 -0.52 -0.31
N LYS A 331 -14.10 -0.04 -0.24
CA LYS A 331 -15.07 -0.19 -1.33
C LYS A 331 -14.62 0.51 -2.62
N GLU A 332 -14.00 1.69 -2.50
CA GLU A 332 -13.50 2.48 -3.62
C GLU A 332 -12.30 1.84 -4.32
N SER A 333 -11.45 1.08 -3.60
CA SER A 333 -10.28 0.42 -4.21
C SER A 333 -10.64 -0.79 -5.08
N ILE A 334 -11.80 -1.41 -4.87
CA ILE A 334 -12.28 -2.58 -5.63
C ILE A 334 -12.44 -2.28 -7.13
N PRO A 335 -13.22 -1.25 -7.57
CA PRO A 335 -13.36 -0.92 -8.99
C PRO A 335 -12.07 -0.38 -9.63
N GLU A 336 -11.16 0.16 -8.84
CA GLU A 336 -9.88 0.67 -9.34
C GLU A 336 -8.97 -0.47 -9.82
N PHE A 337 -8.99 -1.62 -9.13
CA PHE A 337 -8.09 -2.73 -9.41
C PHE A 337 -8.80 -4.08 -9.58
N LEU A 338 -9.38 -4.64 -8.51
CA LEU A 338 -9.88 -6.03 -8.48
C LEU A 338 -10.94 -6.28 -9.56
N LEU A 339 -11.97 -5.45 -9.61
CA LEU A 339 -13.05 -5.59 -10.59
C LEU A 339 -12.56 -5.28 -12.01
N ARG A 340 -11.61 -4.34 -12.15
CA ARG A 340 -11.01 -4.01 -13.45
C ARG A 340 -10.27 -5.20 -14.04
N LEU A 341 -9.41 -5.83 -13.24
CA LEU A 341 -8.66 -7.01 -13.66
C LEU A 341 -9.59 -8.21 -13.89
N TRP A 342 -10.60 -8.41 -13.03
CA TRP A 342 -11.64 -9.42 -13.24
C TRP A 342 -12.35 -9.25 -14.59
N ASN A 343 -12.70 -8.02 -14.96
CA ASN A 343 -13.35 -7.74 -16.25
C ASN A 343 -12.43 -8.03 -17.44
N VAL A 344 -11.12 -7.81 -17.32
CA VAL A 344 -10.15 -8.18 -18.35
C VAL A 344 -10.07 -9.70 -18.49
N ALA A 345 -9.94 -10.43 -17.37
CA ALA A 345 -9.89 -11.89 -17.39
C ALA A 345 -11.20 -12.51 -17.93
N SER A 346 -12.35 -11.98 -17.51
CA SER A 346 -13.67 -12.38 -18.00
C SER A 346 -13.83 -12.11 -19.50
N PHE A 347 -13.38 -10.94 -19.99
CA PHE A 347 -13.32 -10.65 -21.42
C PHE A 347 -12.49 -11.72 -22.14
N PHE A 348 -11.27 -12.00 -21.70
CA PHE A 348 -10.43 -13.03 -22.30
C PHE A 348 -11.15 -14.39 -22.36
N SER A 349 -11.66 -14.89 -21.23
CA SER A 349 -12.30 -16.21 -21.17
C SER A 349 -13.52 -16.33 -22.10
N ILE A 350 -14.39 -15.32 -22.15
CA ILE A 350 -15.58 -15.33 -23.00
C ILE A 350 -15.19 -15.41 -24.48
N TYR A 351 -14.26 -14.56 -24.93
CA TYR A 351 -13.87 -14.50 -26.33
C TYR A 351 -13.01 -15.71 -26.74
N ALA A 352 -12.12 -16.18 -25.86
CA ALA A 352 -11.34 -17.40 -26.07
C ALA A 352 -12.26 -18.62 -26.27
N GLU A 353 -13.34 -18.74 -25.49
CA GLU A 353 -14.33 -19.81 -25.66
C GLU A 353 -15.10 -19.69 -26.99
N ILE A 354 -15.53 -18.48 -27.36
CA ILE A 354 -16.26 -18.23 -28.63
C ILE A 354 -15.41 -18.57 -29.85
N ASP A 355 -14.14 -18.16 -29.84
CA ASP A 355 -13.24 -18.32 -30.98
C ASP A 355 -12.44 -19.63 -30.96
N GLY A 356 -12.59 -20.44 -29.90
CA GLY A 356 -11.89 -21.72 -29.74
C GLY A 356 -10.37 -21.56 -29.57
N PHE A 357 -9.92 -20.51 -28.88
CA PHE A 357 -8.51 -20.36 -28.53
C PHE A 357 -8.09 -21.48 -27.58
N ASP A 358 -7.07 -22.25 -27.97
CA ASP A 358 -6.58 -23.40 -27.22
C ASP A 358 -5.09 -23.25 -26.90
N PRO A 359 -4.73 -22.87 -25.66
CA PRO A 359 -3.32 -22.73 -25.27
C PRO A 359 -2.60 -24.09 -25.20
N THR A 360 -3.32 -25.23 -25.18
CA THR A 360 -2.71 -26.57 -25.16
C THR A 360 -2.13 -27.00 -26.51
N SER A 361 -2.36 -26.20 -27.56
CA SER A 361 -1.67 -26.32 -28.83
C SER A 361 -0.15 -26.17 -28.71
N ALA A 362 0.33 -25.59 -27.60
CA ALA A 362 1.72 -25.63 -27.16
C ALA A 362 2.07 -27.02 -26.56
N ASP A 363 2.48 -27.96 -27.42
CA ASP A 363 2.76 -29.35 -27.05
C ASP A 363 3.95 -29.54 -26.08
N GLY A 364 4.80 -28.51 -25.94
CA GLY A 364 5.95 -28.48 -25.04
C GLY A 364 5.78 -27.58 -23.81
N ALA A 365 4.56 -27.17 -23.46
CA ALA A 365 4.29 -26.31 -22.30
C ALA A 365 4.84 -26.92 -21.00
N ASP A 366 5.56 -26.12 -20.20
CA ASP A 366 6.05 -26.53 -18.89
C ASP A 366 4.97 -26.39 -17.80
N ASP A 367 5.29 -26.80 -16.57
CA ASP A 367 4.33 -26.78 -15.46
C ASP A 367 3.97 -25.38 -14.97
N GLN A 368 4.67 -24.34 -15.46
CA GLN A 368 4.43 -22.94 -15.11
C GLN A 368 3.97 -22.09 -16.30
N LEU A 369 3.82 -22.69 -17.47
CA LEU A 369 3.47 -22.03 -18.73
C LEU A 369 4.41 -20.87 -19.06
N SER A 370 5.73 -21.11 -19.02
CA SER A 370 6.71 -20.11 -19.46
C SER A 370 6.48 -19.71 -20.91
N GLN A 371 6.81 -18.46 -21.26
CA GLN A 371 6.73 -17.95 -22.63
C GLN A 371 7.48 -18.85 -23.62
N GLU A 372 8.65 -19.35 -23.22
CA GLU A 372 9.50 -20.23 -24.00
C GLU A 372 8.80 -21.55 -24.32
N SER A 373 8.03 -22.08 -23.37
CA SER A 373 7.26 -23.31 -23.54
C SER A 373 5.99 -23.10 -24.38
N LEU A 374 5.30 -21.96 -24.20
CA LEU A 374 4.12 -21.58 -24.99
C LEU A 374 4.47 -21.29 -26.46
N ALA A 375 5.70 -20.87 -26.74
CA ALA A 375 6.19 -20.63 -28.10
C ALA A 375 6.24 -21.88 -28.99
N THR A 376 5.95 -23.06 -28.44
CA THR A 376 5.79 -24.32 -29.21
C THR A 376 4.47 -24.39 -29.98
N ALA A 377 3.48 -23.54 -29.64
CA ALA A 377 2.22 -23.48 -30.38
C ALA A 377 2.42 -23.02 -31.84
N PRO A 378 1.70 -23.61 -32.80
CA PRO A 378 1.94 -23.38 -34.23
C PRO A 378 1.57 -21.98 -34.72
N ASP A 379 0.66 -21.30 -34.04
CA ASP A 379 0.19 -19.95 -34.36
C ASP A 379 0.82 -18.88 -33.46
N TYR A 380 1.71 -19.27 -32.55
CA TYR A 380 2.44 -18.35 -31.68
C TYR A 380 3.53 -17.62 -32.47
N ARG A 381 3.61 -16.30 -32.26
CA ARG A 381 4.72 -15.46 -32.72
C ARG A 381 5.40 -14.77 -31.53
N PRO A 382 6.73 -14.57 -31.57
CA PRO A 382 7.41 -13.78 -30.54
C PRO A 382 6.89 -12.35 -30.53
N GLY A 383 6.91 -11.69 -29.37
CA GLY A 383 6.38 -10.34 -29.18
C GLY A 383 6.91 -9.34 -30.22
N SER A 384 8.18 -9.45 -30.61
CA SER A 384 8.82 -8.59 -31.63
C SER A 384 8.18 -8.63 -33.02
N GLU A 385 7.43 -9.69 -33.35
CA GLU A 385 6.73 -9.85 -34.63
C GLU A 385 5.24 -9.51 -34.57
N ARG A 386 4.73 -9.20 -33.38
CA ARG A 386 3.33 -8.84 -33.15
C ARG A 386 3.09 -7.36 -33.42
N SER A 387 1.81 -6.97 -33.39
CA SER A 387 1.41 -5.58 -33.60
C SER A 387 2.05 -4.64 -32.55
N GLU A 388 2.12 -3.34 -32.87
CA GLU A 388 2.73 -2.37 -31.96
C GLU A 388 2.04 -2.31 -30.58
N ILE A 389 0.71 -2.48 -30.53
CA ILE A 389 -0.03 -2.46 -29.26
C ILE A 389 0.27 -3.71 -28.41
N ASP A 390 0.58 -4.85 -29.03
CA ASP A 390 1.01 -6.07 -28.35
C ASP A 390 2.43 -5.91 -27.78
N ARG A 391 3.36 -5.40 -28.60
CA ARG A 391 4.73 -5.06 -28.15
C ARG A 391 4.72 -4.09 -26.98
N TRP A 392 3.85 -3.08 -27.06
CA TRP A 392 3.71 -2.10 -25.98
C TRP A 392 3.25 -2.74 -24.67
N ILE A 393 2.17 -3.55 -24.67
CA ILE A 393 1.67 -4.12 -23.40
C ILE A 393 2.65 -5.15 -22.81
N LEU A 394 3.35 -5.91 -23.66
CA LEU A 394 4.41 -6.83 -23.22
C LEU A 394 5.62 -6.06 -22.63
N SER A 395 5.98 -4.91 -23.22
CA SER A 395 7.00 -4.02 -22.66
C SER A 395 6.58 -3.49 -21.29
N GLU A 396 5.35 -2.97 -21.16
CA GLU A 396 4.84 -2.47 -19.88
C GLU A 396 4.73 -3.56 -18.81
N LEU A 397 4.37 -4.79 -19.19
CA LEU A 397 4.38 -5.95 -18.29
C LEU A 397 5.79 -6.18 -17.74
N ASN A 398 6.80 -6.31 -18.60
CA ASN A 398 8.18 -6.61 -18.16
C ASN A 398 8.80 -5.45 -17.36
N ARG A 399 8.52 -4.19 -17.73
CA ARG A 399 8.90 -3.02 -16.91
C ARG A 399 8.24 -3.06 -15.53
N THR A 400 6.96 -3.44 -15.47
CA THR A 400 6.24 -3.55 -14.19
C THR A 400 6.80 -4.67 -13.33
N VAL A 401 7.13 -5.84 -13.91
CA VAL A 401 7.79 -6.94 -13.20
C VAL A 401 9.12 -6.47 -12.59
N GLN A 402 9.94 -5.74 -13.37
CA GLN A 402 11.20 -5.18 -12.87
C GLN A 402 10.96 -4.21 -11.71
N ILE A 403 10.06 -3.24 -11.88
CA ILE A 403 9.74 -2.25 -10.84
C ILE A 403 9.22 -2.94 -9.58
N VAL A 404 8.29 -3.89 -9.69
CA VAL A 404 7.72 -4.58 -8.53
C VAL A 404 8.78 -5.37 -7.80
N THR A 405 9.67 -6.08 -8.51
CA THR A 405 10.77 -6.83 -7.90
C THR A 405 11.70 -5.90 -7.13
N GLU A 406 12.19 -4.83 -7.77
CA GLU A 406 13.06 -3.83 -7.13
C GLU A 406 12.41 -3.18 -5.89
N ARG A 407 11.09 -2.93 -5.96
CA ARG A 407 10.34 -2.33 -4.84
C ARG A 407 10.10 -3.31 -3.72
N MET A 408 9.79 -4.57 -4.02
CA MET A 408 9.57 -5.60 -3.00
C MET A 408 10.87 -5.97 -2.29
N ASP A 409 12.01 -6.01 -2.99
CA ASP A 409 13.34 -6.17 -2.39
C ASP A 409 13.68 -5.02 -1.42
N ALA A 410 13.15 -3.83 -1.68
CA ALA A 410 13.25 -2.65 -0.80
C ALA A 410 12.12 -2.54 0.22
N PHE A 411 11.23 -3.53 0.32
CA PHE A 411 10.02 -3.52 1.17
C PHE A 411 9.05 -2.34 0.92
N ASP A 412 9.04 -1.81 -0.29
CA ASP A 412 8.20 -0.71 -0.77
C ASP A 412 6.94 -1.23 -1.48
N ASN A 413 6.06 -1.84 -0.69
CA ASN A 413 4.83 -2.48 -1.18
C ASN A 413 3.90 -1.48 -1.88
N TYR A 414 3.92 -0.21 -1.46
CA TYR A 414 3.04 0.83 -1.98
C TYR A 414 3.37 1.18 -3.42
N ASN A 415 4.62 1.51 -3.71
CA ASN A 415 5.00 1.86 -5.08
C ASN A 415 5.00 0.63 -6.00
N ALA A 416 5.22 -0.58 -5.47
CA ALA A 416 4.96 -1.83 -6.21
C ALA A 416 3.49 -1.90 -6.67
N CYS A 417 2.54 -1.69 -5.77
CA CYS A 417 1.11 -1.69 -6.11
C CYS A 417 0.73 -0.56 -7.09
N GLN A 418 1.35 0.62 -7.00
CA GLN A 418 1.11 1.70 -7.96
C GLN A 418 1.54 1.31 -9.39
N ALA A 419 2.68 0.62 -9.54
CA ALA A 419 3.13 0.12 -10.84
C ALA A 419 2.15 -0.92 -11.41
N ILE A 420 1.67 -1.84 -10.57
CA ILE A 420 0.67 -2.85 -10.96
C ILE A 420 -0.66 -2.18 -11.36
N ASN A 421 -1.13 -1.17 -10.62
CA ASN A 421 -2.32 -0.39 -10.98
C ASN A 421 -2.17 0.26 -12.36
N ALA A 422 -1.01 0.84 -12.66
CA ALA A 422 -0.73 1.48 -13.94
C ALA A 422 -0.72 0.46 -15.09
N LEU A 423 -0.18 -0.73 -14.88
CA LEU A 423 -0.22 -1.84 -15.84
C LEU A 423 -1.66 -2.29 -16.10
N VAL A 424 -2.45 -2.55 -15.06
CA VAL A 424 -3.84 -3.01 -15.20
C VAL A 424 -4.73 -1.93 -15.83
N ASP A 425 -4.47 -0.64 -15.55
CA ASP A 425 -5.08 0.46 -16.29
C ASP A 425 -4.73 0.43 -17.78
N GLY A 426 -3.44 0.28 -18.13
CA GLY A 426 -2.99 0.14 -19.51
C GLY A 426 -3.62 -1.07 -20.20
N LEU A 427 -3.65 -2.22 -19.53
CA LEU A 427 -4.24 -3.46 -20.03
C LEU A 427 -5.74 -3.30 -20.33
N SER A 428 -6.50 -2.73 -19.39
CA SER A 428 -7.95 -2.57 -19.54
C SER A 428 -8.33 -1.43 -20.49
N ASN A 429 -7.86 -0.21 -20.20
CA ASN A 429 -8.36 1.01 -20.83
C ASN A 429 -7.69 1.34 -22.16
N TRP A 430 -6.56 0.70 -22.48
CA TRP A 430 -5.84 0.91 -23.73
C TRP A 430 -5.74 -0.37 -24.53
N TYR A 431 -5.08 -1.41 -24.02
CA TYR A 431 -4.87 -2.64 -24.78
C TYR A 431 -6.19 -3.33 -25.13
N VAL A 432 -6.96 -3.82 -24.15
CA VAL A 432 -8.23 -4.53 -24.41
C VAL A 432 -9.21 -3.65 -25.16
N ARG A 433 -9.42 -2.39 -24.73
CA ARG A 433 -10.37 -1.49 -25.39
C ARG A 433 -10.05 -1.27 -26.87
N ARG A 434 -8.78 -1.06 -27.23
CA ARG A 434 -8.38 -0.79 -28.61
C ARG A 434 -8.17 -2.05 -29.44
N SER A 435 -7.99 -3.20 -28.81
CA SER A 435 -7.88 -4.51 -29.47
C SER A 435 -9.23 -5.20 -29.68
N ARG A 436 -10.37 -4.67 -29.19
CA ARG A 436 -11.70 -5.32 -29.34
C ARG A 436 -12.05 -5.74 -30.76
N SER A 437 -11.74 -4.90 -31.76
CA SER A 437 -12.00 -5.22 -33.16
C SER A 437 -11.19 -6.43 -33.65
N ARG A 438 -10.02 -6.70 -33.07
CA ARG A 438 -9.18 -7.88 -33.37
C ARG A 438 -9.84 -9.15 -32.86
N PHE A 439 -10.43 -9.10 -31.66
CA PHE A 439 -11.22 -10.21 -31.09
C PHE A 439 -12.56 -10.42 -31.83
N TRP A 440 -13.16 -9.37 -32.41
CA TRP A 440 -14.42 -9.44 -33.16
C TRP A 440 -14.27 -9.74 -34.66
N ALA A 441 -13.06 -9.66 -35.21
CA ALA A 441 -12.85 -9.90 -36.63
C ALA A 441 -13.27 -11.34 -36.99
N SER A 442 -14.02 -11.49 -38.10
CA SER A 442 -14.34 -12.82 -38.65
C SER A 442 -13.04 -13.51 -39.08
N ALA A 443 -12.91 -14.78 -38.69
CA ALA A 443 -11.75 -15.62 -39.00
C ALA A 443 -11.62 -15.97 -40.49
N ASP A 444 -12.60 -15.63 -41.33
CA ASP A 444 -12.65 -16.02 -42.75
C ASP A 444 -11.65 -15.30 -43.66
N ALA A 445 -10.93 -14.31 -43.15
CA ALA A 445 -9.85 -13.62 -43.87
C ALA A 445 -8.48 -13.98 -43.28
N ALA A 446 -7.65 -14.69 -44.06
CA ALA A 446 -6.35 -15.22 -43.61
C ALA A 446 -5.41 -14.17 -42.99
N ASP A 447 -5.44 -12.92 -43.47
CA ASP A 447 -4.62 -11.83 -42.92
C ASP A 447 -5.08 -11.38 -41.51
N TYR A 448 -6.32 -11.66 -41.12
CA TYR A 448 -6.88 -11.33 -39.79
C TYR A 448 -6.73 -12.48 -38.79
N ALA A 449 -6.56 -13.72 -39.25
CA ALA A 449 -6.44 -14.88 -38.37
C ALA A 449 -5.18 -14.82 -37.49
N GLN A 450 -4.02 -14.47 -38.08
CA GLN A 450 -2.78 -14.36 -37.32
C GLN A 450 -2.80 -13.15 -36.36
N ASP A 451 -3.31 -11.99 -36.79
CA ASP A 451 -3.42 -10.82 -35.91
C ASP A 451 -4.34 -11.08 -34.71
N LYS A 452 -5.42 -11.84 -34.93
CA LYS A 452 -6.32 -12.27 -33.86
C LYS A 452 -5.66 -13.26 -32.90
N SER A 453 -4.91 -14.23 -33.42
CA SER A 453 -4.12 -15.17 -32.61
C SER A 453 -3.07 -14.44 -31.76
N ASP A 454 -2.32 -13.50 -32.35
CA ASP A 454 -1.36 -12.67 -31.61
C ASP A 454 -2.02 -11.90 -30.45
N ALA A 455 -3.25 -11.41 -30.63
CA ALA A 455 -4.00 -10.71 -29.59
C ALA A 455 -4.37 -11.66 -28.43
N TYR A 456 -4.78 -12.90 -28.74
CA TYR A 456 -5.06 -13.92 -27.73
C TYR A 456 -3.82 -14.33 -26.97
N TRP A 457 -2.72 -14.65 -27.66
CA TRP A 457 -1.46 -15.03 -27.04
C TRP A 457 -0.93 -13.92 -26.13
N THR A 458 -0.92 -12.68 -26.60
CA THR A 458 -0.50 -11.52 -25.80
C THR A 458 -1.33 -11.35 -24.53
N LEU A 459 -2.66 -11.45 -24.64
CA LEU A 459 -3.53 -11.29 -23.49
C LEU A 459 -3.40 -12.47 -22.51
N TYR A 460 -3.26 -13.69 -23.01
CA TYR A 460 -3.06 -14.89 -22.21
C TYR A 460 -1.75 -14.84 -21.42
N GLU A 461 -0.63 -14.54 -22.08
CA GLU A 461 0.68 -14.37 -21.44
C GLU A 461 0.66 -13.25 -20.39
N THR A 462 0.04 -12.11 -20.73
CA THR A 462 -0.07 -10.99 -19.80
C THR A 462 -0.89 -11.37 -18.56
N LEU A 463 -2.00 -12.09 -18.74
CA LEU A 463 -2.84 -12.55 -17.62
C LEU A 463 -2.12 -13.57 -16.75
N LEU A 464 -1.34 -14.49 -17.32
CA LEU A 464 -0.53 -15.45 -16.57
C LEU A 464 0.52 -14.75 -15.71
N GLU A 465 1.30 -13.84 -16.30
CA GLU A 465 2.36 -13.13 -15.58
C GLU A 465 1.79 -12.16 -14.53
N VAL A 466 0.71 -11.43 -14.84
CA VAL A 466 0.00 -10.61 -13.84
C VAL A 466 -0.54 -11.47 -12.70
N THR A 467 -1.06 -12.66 -12.99
CA THR A 467 -1.57 -13.59 -11.96
C THR A 467 -0.46 -13.99 -10.98
N LYS A 468 0.75 -14.31 -11.47
CA LYS A 468 1.92 -14.59 -10.63
C LYS A 468 2.38 -13.36 -9.86
N LEU A 469 2.48 -12.22 -10.54
CA LEU A 469 2.95 -10.95 -9.98
C LEU A 469 2.11 -10.48 -8.78
N ILE A 470 0.78 -10.63 -8.86
CA ILE A 470 -0.16 -10.13 -7.85
C ILE A 470 -0.38 -11.11 -6.68
N ALA A 471 0.13 -12.35 -6.76
CA ALA A 471 -0.13 -13.41 -5.79
C ALA A 471 0.22 -13.03 -4.33
N PRO A 472 1.34 -12.34 -4.03
CA PRO A 472 1.64 -11.88 -2.66
C PRO A 472 0.64 -10.85 -2.12
N PHE A 473 -0.01 -10.09 -3.00
CA PHE A 473 -0.91 -8.99 -2.62
C PHE A 473 -2.37 -9.45 -2.49
N VAL A 474 -2.87 -10.19 -3.50
CA VAL A 474 -4.26 -10.64 -3.64
C VAL A 474 -4.33 -12.16 -3.89
N PRO A 475 -4.03 -12.98 -2.87
CA PRO A 475 -3.80 -14.42 -3.04
C PRO A 475 -5.03 -15.21 -3.49
N PHE A 476 -6.26 -14.75 -3.27
CA PHE A 476 -7.46 -15.50 -3.64
C PHE A 476 -7.86 -15.23 -5.09
N LEU A 477 -7.76 -13.98 -5.54
CA LEU A 477 -8.03 -13.59 -6.92
C LEU A 477 -7.00 -14.19 -7.88
N SER A 478 -5.72 -14.10 -7.53
CA SER A 478 -4.62 -14.72 -8.30
C SER A 478 -4.81 -16.23 -8.41
N GLU A 479 -5.14 -16.92 -7.31
CA GLU A 479 -5.42 -18.36 -7.35
C GLU A 479 -6.58 -18.68 -8.29
N THR A 480 -7.67 -17.89 -8.25
CA THR A 480 -8.83 -18.08 -9.13
C THR A 480 -8.43 -17.92 -10.61
N PHE A 481 -7.63 -16.91 -10.94
CA PHE A 481 -7.15 -16.75 -12.32
C PHE A 481 -6.24 -17.88 -12.75
N TRP A 482 -5.34 -18.34 -11.88
CA TRP A 482 -4.44 -19.44 -12.20
C TRP A 482 -5.21 -20.73 -12.53
N GLN A 483 -6.18 -21.11 -11.68
CA GLN A 483 -7.01 -22.28 -11.94
C GLN A 483 -7.76 -22.18 -13.28
N ASN A 484 -8.29 -21.00 -13.60
CA ASN A 484 -9.04 -20.81 -14.85
C ASN A 484 -8.13 -20.80 -16.09
N LEU A 485 -7.00 -20.09 -16.03
CA LEU A 485 -6.05 -19.96 -17.15
C LEU A 485 -5.30 -21.26 -17.45
N THR A 486 -5.06 -22.08 -16.43
CA THR A 486 -4.35 -23.36 -16.57
C THR A 486 -5.27 -24.56 -16.70
N GLY A 487 -6.58 -24.41 -16.45
CA GLY A 487 -7.58 -25.47 -16.57
C GLY A 487 -7.51 -26.31 -17.86
N PRO A 488 -7.26 -25.72 -19.05
CA PRO A 488 -7.10 -26.49 -20.28
C PRO A 488 -6.00 -27.56 -20.25
N PHE A 489 -4.96 -27.37 -19.43
CA PHE A 489 -3.80 -28.27 -19.33
C PHE A 489 -4.02 -29.50 -18.41
N ASP A 490 -5.23 -29.70 -17.89
CA ASP A 490 -5.68 -30.90 -17.13
C ASP A 490 -4.69 -31.40 -16.06
N GLY A 491 -4.12 -30.46 -15.30
CA GLY A 491 -3.22 -30.76 -14.17
C GLY A 491 -1.77 -31.08 -14.55
N SER A 492 -1.34 -30.83 -15.79
CA SER A 492 0.08 -30.82 -16.15
C SER A 492 0.83 -29.58 -15.64
N THR A 493 0.11 -28.59 -15.12
CA THR A 493 0.63 -27.38 -14.48
C THR A 493 0.72 -27.52 -12.97
N LEU A 494 1.45 -26.60 -12.33
CA LEU A 494 1.44 -26.46 -10.88
C LEU A 494 0.03 -26.22 -10.37
N LYS A 495 -0.29 -26.86 -9.25
CA LYS A 495 -1.66 -26.86 -8.68
C LYS A 495 -2.13 -25.51 -8.15
N SER A 496 -1.24 -24.53 -8.00
CA SER A 496 -1.55 -23.23 -7.41
C SER A 496 -0.51 -22.21 -7.87
N VAL A 497 -0.93 -20.96 -8.04
CA VAL A 497 -0.02 -19.85 -8.34
C VAL A 497 1.03 -19.67 -7.24
N HIS A 498 0.71 -20.03 -6.01
CA HIS A 498 1.59 -19.91 -4.84
C HIS A 498 2.72 -20.95 -4.81
N LEU A 499 2.75 -21.85 -5.81
CA LEU A 499 3.86 -22.77 -6.04
C LEU A 499 4.75 -22.34 -7.21
N CYS A 500 4.33 -21.32 -7.97
CA CYS A 500 5.10 -20.80 -9.09
C CYS A 500 6.30 -19.98 -8.60
N ASP A 501 7.34 -19.94 -9.41
CA ASP A 501 8.41 -18.96 -9.29
C ASP A 501 7.83 -17.55 -9.50
N TYR A 502 8.39 -16.57 -8.78
CA TYR A 502 8.01 -15.18 -8.96
C TYR A 502 8.49 -14.69 -10.34
N PRO A 503 7.69 -13.89 -11.09
CA PRO A 503 8.03 -13.55 -12.46
C PRO A 503 9.31 -12.72 -12.56
N GLU A 504 10.12 -12.99 -13.58
CA GLU A 504 11.34 -12.25 -13.90
C GLU A 504 11.16 -11.43 -15.19
N ALA A 505 11.68 -10.19 -15.20
CA ALA A 505 11.55 -9.30 -16.35
C ALA A 505 12.43 -9.77 -17.52
N ARG A 506 11.78 -10.06 -18.65
CA ARG A 506 12.45 -10.41 -19.92
C ARG A 506 12.91 -9.15 -20.64
N GLN A 507 14.19 -8.83 -20.50
CA GLN A 507 14.79 -7.59 -21.04
C GLN A 507 14.56 -7.40 -22.56
N HIS A 508 14.53 -8.48 -23.34
CA HIS A 508 14.31 -8.40 -24.79
C HIS A 508 12.86 -8.00 -25.18
N ASN A 509 11.90 -8.07 -24.25
CA ASN A 509 10.53 -7.62 -24.46
C ASN A 509 10.33 -6.16 -24.03
N ILE A 510 11.34 -5.51 -23.43
CA ILE A 510 11.27 -4.10 -23.04
C ILE A 510 11.67 -3.23 -24.24
N ASP A 511 10.68 -2.50 -24.75
CA ASP A 511 10.85 -1.48 -25.79
C ASP A 511 10.69 -0.11 -25.13
N GLU A 512 11.79 0.47 -24.64
CA GLU A 512 11.78 1.73 -23.89
C GLU A 512 11.23 2.89 -24.72
N GLU A 513 11.63 2.98 -26.00
CA GLU A 513 11.20 4.06 -26.89
C GLU A 513 9.69 3.99 -27.14
N LEU A 514 9.14 2.80 -27.40
CA LEU A 514 7.71 2.60 -27.56
C LEU A 514 6.94 2.89 -26.27
N SER A 515 7.43 2.40 -25.13
CA SER A 515 6.82 2.61 -23.81
C SER A 515 6.77 4.10 -23.43
N GLU A 516 7.84 4.86 -23.65
CA GLU A 516 7.87 6.31 -23.43
C GLU A 516 6.93 7.05 -24.40
N SER A 517 6.93 6.67 -25.67
CA SER A 517 6.07 7.27 -26.70
C SER A 517 4.59 7.06 -26.40
N MET A 518 4.22 5.84 -25.99
CA MET A 518 2.86 5.51 -25.55
C MET A 518 2.51 6.19 -24.24
N THR A 519 3.44 6.33 -23.29
CA THR A 519 3.21 7.11 -22.06
C THR A 519 2.85 8.55 -22.39
N LEU A 520 3.61 9.20 -23.27
CA LEU A 520 3.33 10.56 -23.73
C LEU A 520 1.98 10.66 -24.46
N LEU A 521 1.66 9.71 -25.34
CA LEU A 521 0.36 9.68 -26.02
C LEU A 521 -0.82 9.53 -25.04
N ARG A 522 -0.68 8.67 -24.03
CA ARG A 522 -1.67 8.47 -22.97
C ARG A 522 -1.82 9.73 -22.12
N GLU A 523 -0.72 10.40 -21.79
CA GLU A 523 -0.70 11.69 -21.11
C GLU A 523 -1.45 12.75 -21.92
N ILE A 524 -1.17 12.88 -23.22
CA ILE A 524 -1.85 13.81 -24.13
C ILE A 524 -3.37 13.55 -24.12
N ALA A 525 -3.78 12.29 -24.22
CA ALA A 525 -5.20 11.91 -24.20
C ALA A 525 -5.86 12.24 -22.84
N SER A 526 -5.16 12.03 -21.73
CA SER A 526 -5.64 12.35 -20.38
C SER A 526 -5.79 13.86 -20.18
N LEU A 527 -4.74 14.63 -20.51
CA LEU A 527 -4.74 16.09 -20.40
C LEU A 527 -5.77 16.74 -21.31
N GLY A 528 -5.92 16.27 -22.54
CA GLY A 528 -6.96 16.77 -23.44
C GLY A 528 -8.37 16.53 -22.87
N ARG A 529 -8.63 15.36 -22.27
CA ARG A 529 -9.91 15.13 -21.57
C ARG A 529 -10.10 16.04 -20.36
N ALA A 530 -9.05 16.27 -19.59
CA ALA A 530 -9.07 17.18 -18.45
C ALA A 530 -9.38 18.62 -18.89
N ALA A 531 -8.68 19.12 -19.91
CA ALA A 531 -8.92 20.43 -20.50
C ALA A 531 -10.37 20.56 -21.02
N ARG A 532 -10.87 19.51 -21.68
CA ARG A 532 -12.26 19.44 -22.17
C ARG A 532 -13.28 19.48 -21.03
N ALA A 533 -13.03 18.74 -19.95
CA ALA A 533 -13.90 18.68 -18.78
C ALA A 533 -13.97 20.03 -18.05
N GLU A 534 -12.83 20.71 -17.90
CA GLU A 534 -12.74 22.05 -17.33
C GLU A 534 -13.53 23.08 -18.17
N ALA A 535 -13.46 22.95 -19.51
CA ALA A 535 -14.27 23.73 -20.45
C ALA A 535 -15.76 23.34 -20.48
N LYS A 536 -16.17 22.31 -19.71
CA LYS A 536 -17.54 21.76 -19.67
C LYS A 536 -18.06 21.29 -21.03
N LEU A 537 -17.17 20.82 -21.90
CA LEU A 537 -17.52 20.31 -23.23
C LEU A 537 -17.75 18.80 -23.18
N LYS A 538 -18.85 18.33 -23.79
CA LYS A 538 -19.16 16.89 -23.89
C LYS A 538 -18.10 16.20 -24.76
N VAL A 539 -17.59 15.02 -24.38
CA VAL A 539 -16.59 14.25 -25.17
C VAL A 539 -17.06 13.95 -26.59
N ARG A 540 -18.34 13.62 -26.74
CA ARG A 540 -19.01 13.31 -28.01
C ARG A 540 -19.18 14.50 -28.97
N LEU A 541 -19.02 15.74 -28.51
CA LEU A 541 -18.93 16.91 -29.39
C LEU A 541 -17.55 16.95 -30.05
N PRO A 542 -17.40 16.80 -31.37
CA PRO A 542 -16.10 16.94 -32.00
C PRO A 542 -15.58 18.38 -31.87
N LEU A 543 -14.27 18.54 -31.67
CA LEU A 543 -13.61 19.86 -31.69
C LEU A 543 -12.71 19.98 -32.90
N ASN A 544 -12.40 21.22 -33.28
CA ASN A 544 -11.64 21.48 -34.50
C ASN A 544 -10.22 20.90 -34.43
N ARG A 545 -9.45 21.28 -33.40
CA ARG A 545 -8.09 20.79 -33.23
C ARG A 545 -7.62 20.75 -31.80
N VAL A 546 -6.58 19.97 -31.58
CA VAL A 546 -5.74 19.99 -30.38
C VAL A 546 -4.33 20.39 -30.77
N GLU A 547 -3.74 21.27 -29.98
CA GLU A 547 -2.34 21.65 -30.03
C GLU A 547 -1.64 21.01 -28.84
N VAL A 548 -0.55 20.30 -29.08
CA VAL A 548 0.28 19.70 -28.04
C VAL A 548 1.61 20.43 -28.00
N VAL A 549 1.85 21.13 -26.89
CA VAL A 549 3.13 21.78 -26.61
C VAL A 549 4.01 20.78 -25.87
N LEU A 550 5.09 20.34 -26.52
CA LEU A 550 6.05 19.37 -25.99
C LEU A 550 7.28 20.07 -25.44
N THR A 551 7.96 19.43 -24.48
CA THR A 551 9.24 19.90 -23.93
C THR A 551 10.41 19.79 -24.91
N ASP A 552 10.34 18.83 -25.84
CA ASP A 552 11.30 18.60 -26.91
C ASP A 552 10.59 18.08 -28.17
N ASP A 553 11.33 17.96 -29.28
CA ASP A 553 10.81 17.53 -30.58
C ASP A 553 11.05 16.04 -30.88
N ALA A 554 11.69 15.29 -29.98
CA ALA A 554 12.21 13.95 -30.25
C ALA A 554 11.11 12.94 -30.62
N ARG A 555 9.90 13.10 -30.04
CA ARG A 555 8.76 12.18 -30.26
C ARG A 555 7.72 12.71 -31.26
N ILE A 556 7.90 13.91 -31.81
CA ILE A 556 6.91 14.51 -32.75
C ILE A 556 6.68 13.62 -33.96
N ALA A 557 7.74 13.02 -34.53
CA ALA A 557 7.62 12.18 -35.72
C ALA A 557 6.76 10.94 -35.45
N TRP A 558 7.01 10.25 -34.33
CA TRP A 558 6.23 9.08 -33.92
C TRP A 558 4.78 9.47 -33.60
N LEU A 559 4.55 10.57 -32.88
CA LEU A 559 3.21 11.06 -32.57
C LEU A 559 2.41 11.42 -33.82
N LYS A 560 3.04 12.03 -34.83
CA LYS A 560 2.40 12.32 -36.13
C LYS A 560 1.92 11.06 -36.84
N ASN A 561 2.69 9.98 -36.80
CA ASN A 561 2.27 8.67 -37.33
C ASN A 561 1.07 8.09 -36.56
N HIS A 562 0.86 8.50 -35.32
CA HIS A 562 -0.21 8.05 -34.43
C HIS A 562 -1.33 9.09 -34.20
N ASN A 563 -1.41 10.12 -35.04
CA ASN A 563 -2.43 11.17 -34.95
C ASN A 563 -3.86 10.63 -34.97
N ALA A 564 -4.11 9.50 -35.64
CA ALA A 564 -5.42 8.84 -35.61
C ALA A 564 -5.85 8.48 -34.18
N LEU A 565 -4.93 7.95 -33.37
CA LEU A 565 -5.20 7.59 -31.99
C LEU A 565 -5.60 8.83 -31.17
N ILE A 566 -4.82 9.91 -31.23
CA ILE A 566 -5.10 11.12 -30.46
C ILE A 566 -6.42 11.77 -30.92
N ARG A 567 -6.71 11.79 -32.23
CA ARG A 567 -7.97 12.30 -32.77
C ARG A 567 -9.18 11.54 -32.25
N GLU A 568 -9.11 10.22 -32.21
CA GLU A 568 -10.17 9.37 -31.67
C GLU A 568 -10.33 9.57 -30.16
N GLU A 569 -9.23 9.52 -29.41
CA GLU A 569 -9.24 9.59 -27.95
C GLU A 569 -9.76 10.94 -27.43
N LEU A 570 -9.48 12.02 -28.15
CA LEU A 570 -9.91 13.38 -27.81
C LEU A 570 -11.11 13.88 -28.60
N ASN A 571 -11.60 13.12 -29.59
CA ASN A 571 -12.64 13.52 -30.55
C ASN A 571 -12.37 14.91 -31.16
N VAL A 572 -11.25 15.02 -31.88
CA VAL A 572 -10.81 16.25 -32.56
C VAL A 572 -10.50 16.00 -34.04
N LYS A 573 -10.62 17.01 -34.91
CA LYS A 573 -10.38 16.85 -36.37
C LYS A 573 -8.90 16.87 -36.73
N ALA A 574 -8.12 17.72 -36.07
CA ALA A 574 -6.68 17.88 -36.30
C ALA A 574 -5.88 17.79 -34.99
N VAL A 575 -4.62 17.36 -35.12
CA VAL A 575 -3.63 17.30 -34.04
C VAL A 575 -2.37 17.97 -34.56
N GLU A 576 -1.93 18.99 -33.85
CA GLU A 576 -0.75 19.78 -34.16
C GLU A 576 0.22 19.74 -32.97
N TYR A 577 1.52 19.81 -33.26
CA TYR A 577 2.59 19.72 -32.25
C TYR A 577 3.51 20.92 -32.40
N THR A 578 3.89 21.48 -31.27
CA THR A 578 4.82 22.61 -31.18
C THR A 578 5.71 22.46 -29.95
N THR A 579 6.89 23.06 -29.96
CA THR A 579 7.70 23.28 -28.75
C THR A 579 7.54 24.72 -28.22
N ASP A 580 6.88 25.59 -28.99
CA ASP A 580 6.54 26.97 -28.63
C ASP A 580 5.06 27.07 -28.22
N GLY A 581 4.83 27.25 -26.93
CA GLY A 581 3.50 27.34 -26.32
C GLY A 581 2.99 28.76 -26.09
N ASP A 582 3.82 29.80 -26.26
CA ASP A 582 3.51 31.17 -25.83
C ASP A 582 2.31 31.78 -26.57
N GLN A 583 2.00 31.25 -27.75
CA GLN A 583 0.85 31.64 -28.56
C GLN A 583 -0.51 31.17 -28.02
N TYR A 584 -0.57 30.12 -27.20
CA TYR A 584 -1.83 29.48 -26.78
C TYR A 584 -2.13 29.60 -25.28
N VAL A 585 -1.09 29.72 -24.46
CA VAL A 585 -1.23 29.76 -23.00
C VAL A 585 -0.60 31.02 -22.42
N GLN A 586 -1.21 31.52 -21.35
CA GLN A 586 -0.67 32.58 -20.52
C GLN A 586 -0.30 31.97 -19.18
N TYR A 587 0.95 32.12 -18.77
CA TYR A 587 1.38 31.73 -17.44
C TYR A 587 1.02 32.84 -16.45
N THR A 588 0.47 32.44 -15.31
CA THR A 588 0.26 33.32 -14.16
C THR A 588 1.14 32.82 -13.03
N VAL A 589 2.01 33.68 -12.53
CA VAL A 589 2.88 33.33 -11.40
C VAL A 589 2.16 33.73 -10.10
N VAL A 590 2.10 32.84 -9.12
CA VAL A 590 1.55 33.10 -7.79
C VAL A 590 2.57 32.76 -6.71
N PRO A 591 2.46 33.30 -5.48
CA PRO A 591 3.41 32.97 -4.41
C PRO A 591 3.27 31.53 -3.93
N ASN A 592 4.38 30.83 -3.69
CA ASN A 592 4.38 29.60 -2.90
C ASN A 592 4.24 29.97 -1.40
N PHE A 593 3.01 30.00 -0.89
CA PHE A 593 2.73 30.51 0.46
C PHE A 593 3.46 29.76 1.58
N LYS A 594 3.75 28.46 1.41
CA LYS A 594 4.45 27.66 2.44
C LYS A 594 5.89 28.13 2.63
N ARG A 595 6.59 28.40 1.53
CA ARG A 595 7.99 28.84 1.54
C ARG A 595 8.11 30.35 1.70
N LEU A 596 7.30 31.10 0.95
CA LEU A 596 7.40 32.54 0.90
C LEU A 596 6.82 33.23 2.14
N GLY A 597 5.80 32.64 2.77
CA GLY A 597 5.12 33.20 3.94
C GLY A 597 6.08 33.60 5.07
N PRO A 598 6.98 32.71 5.53
CA PRO A 598 8.02 33.04 6.50
C PRO A 598 9.03 34.09 6.02
N LYS A 599 9.32 34.15 4.71
CA LYS A 599 10.34 35.03 4.11
C LYS A 599 9.87 36.48 3.97
N VAL A 600 8.60 36.70 3.60
CA VAL A 600 8.06 38.04 3.30
C VAL A 600 6.98 38.52 4.28
N GLY A 601 6.49 37.66 5.18
CA GLY A 601 5.63 38.02 6.31
C GLY A 601 4.41 38.87 5.92
N LYS A 602 4.37 40.13 6.39
CA LYS A 602 3.24 41.05 6.12
C LYS A 602 3.15 41.52 4.66
N GLN A 603 4.20 41.33 3.85
CA GLN A 603 4.24 41.74 2.44
C GLN A 603 3.62 40.72 1.48
N VAL A 604 3.19 39.54 1.96
CA VAL A 604 2.54 38.51 1.13
C VAL A 604 1.42 39.07 0.21
N PRO A 605 0.52 39.97 0.66
CA PRO A 605 -0.50 40.55 -0.22
C PRO A 605 0.08 41.44 -1.33
N ALA A 606 1.17 42.16 -1.04
CA ALA A 606 1.85 43.02 -2.02
C ALA A 606 2.59 42.16 -3.07
N VAL A 607 3.27 41.10 -2.64
CA VAL A 607 3.93 40.14 -3.54
C VAL A 607 2.91 39.46 -4.46
N LYS A 608 1.78 38.99 -3.89
CA LYS A 608 0.70 38.39 -4.69
C LYS A 608 0.20 39.36 -5.76
N LYS A 609 -0.02 40.63 -5.40
CA LYS A 609 -0.50 41.65 -6.34
C LYS A 609 0.51 41.96 -7.43
N ALA A 610 1.80 42.06 -7.10
CA ALA A 610 2.87 42.31 -8.06
C ALA A 610 3.02 41.15 -9.06
N LEU A 611 3.03 39.90 -8.57
CA LEU A 611 3.10 38.71 -9.44
C LEU A 611 1.86 38.56 -10.34
N GLN A 612 0.66 38.91 -9.85
CA GLN A 612 -0.57 38.88 -10.65
C GLN A 612 -0.66 39.99 -11.71
N ALA A 613 0.02 41.12 -11.50
CA ALA A 613 0.02 42.25 -12.44
C ALA A 613 1.15 42.17 -13.47
N ALA A 614 2.18 41.37 -13.21
CA ALA A 614 3.29 41.13 -14.12
C ALA A 614 2.90 40.19 -15.26
N ASP A 615 3.65 40.27 -16.36
CA ASP A 615 3.54 39.29 -17.45
C ASP A 615 4.21 37.98 -17.02
N GLY A 616 3.39 36.97 -16.73
CA GLY A 616 3.90 35.69 -16.23
C GLY A 616 4.74 34.93 -17.25
N ASN A 617 4.59 35.14 -18.56
CA ASN A 617 5.48 34.55 -19.55
C ASN A 617 6.88 35.20 -19.46
N ALA A 618 6.94 36.53 -19.38
CA ALA A 618 8.20 37.24 -19.19
C ALA A 618 8.91 36.88 -17.87
N LEU A 619 8.14 36.70 -16.78
CA LEU A 619 8.70 36.20 -15.51
C LEU A 619 9.27 34.79 -15.67
N LEU A 620 8.56 33.89 -16.37
CA LEU A 620 9.00 32.51 -16.58
C LEU A 620 10.29 32.44 -17.41
N SER A 621 10.37 33.21 -18.50
CA SER A 621 11.59 33.31 -19.32
C SER A 621 12.77 33.84 -18.51
N ALA A 622 12.56 34.88 -17.70
CA ALA A 622 13.61 35.42 -16.82
C ALA A 622 14.11 34.39 -15.78
N LEU A 623 13.20 33.58 -15.22
CA LEU A 623 13.54 32.48 -14.32
C LEU A 623 14.32 31.37 -15.00
N GLN A 624 13.97 31.01 -16.24
CA GLN A 624 14.69 30.00 -17.02
C GLN A 624 16.10 30.47 -17.42
N GLU A 625 16.26 31.74 -17.78
CA GLU A 625 17.55 32.29 -18.21
C GLU A 625 18.50 32.61 -17.05
N THR A 626 17.97 33.16 -15.95
CA THR A 626 18.79 33.74 -14.86
C THR A 626 18.63 33.05 -13.51
N GLY A 627 17.72 32.07 -13.41
CA GLY A 627 17.42 31.32 -12.18
C GLY A 627 16.61 32.10 -11.13
N THR A 628 16.39 33.40 -11.33
CA THR A 628 15.67 34.26 -10.39
C THR A 628 14.84 35.31 -11.12
N VAL A 629 13.85 35.89 -10.44
CA VAL A 629 13.07 37.01 -10.94
C VAL A 629 12.96 38.09 -9.88
N THR A 630 13.09 39.36 -10.30
CA THR A 630 12.97 40.50 -9.38
C THR A 630 11.65 41.21 -9.63
N ILE A 631 10.84 41.36 -8.59
CA ILE A 631 9.60 42.13 -8.62
C ILE A 631 9.75 43.41 -7.80
N GLU A 632 9.17 44.50 -8.30
CA GLU A 632 9.15 45.78 -7.59
C GLU A 632 8.01 45.81 -6.56
N LEU A 633 8.35 46.03 -5.29
CA LEU A 633 7.39 46.21 -4.21
C LEU A 633 7.50 47.63 -3.62
N PRO A 634 6.46 48.12 -2.92
CA PRO A 634 6.48 49.45 -2.30
C PRO A 634 7.66 49.69 -1.32
N ASP A 635 8.19 48.62 -0.72
CA ASP A 635 9.28 48.68 0.26
C ASP A 635 10.66 48.33 -0.34
N GLY A 636 10.77 48.17 -1.66
CA GLY A 636 12.00 47.82 -2.40
C GLY A 636 11.87 46.57 -3.27
N PRO A 637 12.84 46.31 -4.17
CA PRO A 637 12.81 45.14 -5.04
C PRO A 637 12.98 43.83 -4.26
N LEU A 638 12.24 42.80 -4.63
CA LEU A 638 12.31 41.46 -4.06
C LEU A 638 12.69 40.45 -5.13
N THR A 639 13.79 39.72 -4.90
CA THR A 639 14.24 38.62 -5.75
C THR A 639 13.64 37.29 -5.28
N LEU A 640 13.07 36.55 -6.22
CA LEU A 640 12.39 35.27 -6.03
C LEU A 640 13.07 34.20 -6.90
N ASP A 641 13.20 32.99 -6.36
CA ASP A 641 13.63 31.80 -7.11
C ASP A 641 12.43 30.92 -7.52
N SER A 642 12.67 29.79 -8.21
CA SER A 642 11.62 28.83 -8.57
C SER A 642 10.97 28.16 -7.35
N GLU A 643 11.69 28.12 -6.24
CA GLU A 643 11.29 27.72 -4.89
C GLU A 643 10.05 28.49 -4.39
N ASP A 644 10.17 29.80 -4.56
CA ASP A 644 9.40 30.89 -3.95
C ASP A 644 8.03 31.14 -4.64
N ILE A 645 7.85 30.63 -5.85
CA ILE A 645 6.69 30.89 -6.69
C ILE A 645 6.07 29.59 -7.21
N GLU A 646 4.80 29.66 -7.59
CA GLU A 646 4.04 28.60 -8.22
C GLU A 646 3.53 29.14 -9.56
N VAL A 647 3.79 28.40 -10.63
CA VAL A 647 3.37 28.77 -11.99
C VAL A 647 2.02 28.11 -12.27
N ARG A 648 1.04 28.90 -12.68
CA ARG A 648 -0.29 28.44 -13.06
C ARG A 648 -0.53 28.71 -14.53
N LEU A 649 -1.04 27.72 -15.22
CA LEU A 649 -1.40 27.84 -16.62
C LEU A 649 -2.81 28.40 -16.77
N ARG A 650 -2.99 29.41 -17.63
CA ARG A 650 -4.30 29.91 -18.05
C ARG A 650 -4.40 29.88 -19.58
N ALA A 651 -5.39 29.16 -20.10
CA ALA A 651 -5.69 29.18 -21.53
C ALA A 651 -6.21 30.55 -21.97
N ARG A 652 -5.87 30.99 -23.19
CA ARG A 652 -6.46 32.17 -23.82
C ARG A 652 -7.93 31.93 -24.20
N ASP A 653 -8.70 32.99 -24.42
CA ASP A 653 -10.10 32.88 -24.86
C ASP A 653 -10.21 32.06 -26.16
N GLY A 654 -11.20 31.17 -26.25
CA GLY A 654 -11.36 30.21 -27.36
C GLY A 654 -10.52 28.93 -27.22
N TRP A 655 -9.78 28.78 -26.11
CA TRP A 655 -8.96 27.61 -25.82
C TRP A 655 -9.19 27.08 -24.40
N ALA A 656 -8.92 25.79 -24.22
CA ALA A 656 -8.84 25.15 -22.92
C ALA A 656 -7.54 24.37 -22.83
N ALA A 657 -6.85 24.41 -21.70
CA ALA A 657 -5.54 23.81 -21.58
C ALA A 657 -5.39 23.04 -20.28
N ALA A 658 -4.60 21.98 -20.33
CA ALA A 658 -4.15 21.22 -19.18
C ALA A 658 -2.66 20.95 -19.31
N GLN A 659 -1.96 20.99 -18.18
CA GLN A 659 -0.51 20.79 -18.10
C GLN A 659 -0.22 19.47 -17.38
N GLY A 660 0.66 18.67 -17.97
CA GLY A 660 1.26 17.50 -17.34
C GLY A 660 2.78 17.65 -17.24
N PRO A 661 3.47 16.59 -16.78
CA PRO A 661 4.92 16.58 -16.63
C PRO A 661 5.69 16.80 -17.95
N SER A 662 5.21 16.23 -19.05
CA SER A 662 5.95 16.19 -20.32
C SER A 662 5.33 17.05 -21.41
N CYS A 663 4.09 17.52 -21.23
CA CYS A 663 3.44 18.35 -22.23
C CYS A 663 2.35 19.27 -21.66
N VAL A 664 1.98 20.26 -22.46
CA VAL A 664 0.73 21.03 -22.30
C VAL A 664 -0.17 20.70 -23.47
N VAL A 665 -1.41 20.31 -23.19
CA VAL A 665 -2.42 20.03 -24.21
C VAL A 665 -3.42 21.18 -24.24
N VAL A 666 -3.62 21.78 -25.41
CA VAL A 666 -4.51 22.91 -25.64
C VAL A 666 -5.58 22.52 -26.66
N LEU A 667 -6.84 22.56 -26.26
CA LEU A 667 -8.00 22.30 -27.12
C LEU A 667 -8.61 23.61 -27.61
N ASN A 668 -8.90 23.68 -28.91
CA ASN A 668 -9.72 24.75 -29.46
C ASN A 668 -11.18 24.51 -29.06
N THR A 669 -11.79 25.46 -28.34
CA THR A 669 -13.15 25.33 -27.78
C THR A 669 -14.21 25.97 -28.66
N GLU A 670 -13.83 26.55 -29.79
CA GLU A 670 -14.76 27.14 -30.75
C GLU A 670 -15.56 26.03 -31.46
N VAL A 671 -16.88 26.07 -31.30
CA VAL A 671 -17.79 25.07 -31.86
C VAL A 671 -18.51 25.69 -33.06
N THR A 672 -18.10 25.31 -34.27
CA THR A 672 -18.80 25.65 -35.51
C THR A 672 -20.15 24.94 -35.59
N ASP A 673 -21.05 25.44 -36.44
CA ASP A 673 -22.37 24.80 -36.61
C ASP A 673 -22.25 23.37 -37.14
N ASP A 674 -21.27 23.08 -38.00
CA ASP A 674 -20.99 21.73 -38.51
C ASP A 674 -20.57 20.77 -37.39
N LEU A 675 -19.64 21.19 -36.52
CA LEU A 675 -19.22 20.40 -35.35
C LEU A 675 -20.38 20.19 -34.37
N ARG A 676 -21.26 21.18 -34.24
CA ARG A 676 -22.47 21.06 -33.42
C ARG A 676 -23.44 20.02 -34.01
N ARG A 677 -23.62 19.98 -35.34
CA ARG A 677 -24.48 18.99 -36.02
C ARG A 677 -23.93 17.57 -35.86
N GLU A 678 -22.63 17.38 -36.03
CA GLU A 678 -22.00 16.08 -35.79
C GLU A 678 -22.11 15.65 -34.32
N GLY A 679 -21.95 16.59 -33.38
CA GLY A 679 -22.17 16.34 -31.96
C GLY A 679 -23.59 15.87 -31.66
N VAL A 680 -24.61 16.49 -32.27
CA VAL A 680 -26.01 16.06 -32.17
C VAL A 680 -26.21 14.66 -32.75
N ALA A 681 -25.63 14.35 -33.91
CA ALA A 681 -25.69 13.02 -34.50
C ALA A 681 -25.10 11.94 -33.57
N LYS A 682 -23.97 12.22 -32.91
CA LYS A 682 -23.37 11.31 -31.91
C LYS A 682 -24.25 11.16 -30.65
N ASP A 683 -24.97 12.20 -30.23
CA ASP A 683 -25.94 12.12 -29.13
C ASP A 683 -27.14 11.24 -29.51
N ILE A 684 -27.59 11.29 -30.76
CA ILE A 684 -28.64 10.43 -31.31
C ILE A 684 -28.18 8.98 -31.34
N ILE A 685 -26.98 8.69 -31.88
CA ILE A 685 -26.39 7.34 -31.91
C ILE A 685 -26.35 6.73 -30.51
N ARG A 686 -25.89 7.49 -29.51
CA ARG A 686 -25.87 7.03 -28.11
C ARG A 686 -27.26 6.68 -27.60
N SER A 687 -28.25 7.52 -27.88
CA SER A 687 -29.63 7.27 -27.45
C SER A 687 -30.20 6.00 -28.09
N ILE A 688 -29.93 5.79 -29.39
CA ILE A 688 -30.33 4.56 -30.09
C ILE A 688 -29.64 3.33 -29.50
N GLN A 689 -28.33 3.41 -29.23
CA GLN A 689 -27.56 2.31 -28.65
C GLN A 689 -28.00 1.96 -27.22
N ASN A 690 -28.38 2.96 -26.42
CA ASN A 690 -29.00 2.70 -25.11
C ASN A 690 -30.34 1.99 -25.29
N GLN A 691 -31.15 2.43 -26.26
CA GLN A 691 -32.44 1.78 -26.52
C GLN A 691 -32.29 0.35 -27.01
N ARG A 692 -31.28 0.05 -27.85
CA ARG A 692 -30.94 -1.33 -28.25
C ARG A 692 -30.73 -2.23 -27.03
N LYS A 693 -30.06 -1.73 -26.00
CA LYS A 693 -29.84 -2.49 -24.76
C LYS A 693 -31.14 -2.67 -23.96
N GLU A 694 -31.98 -1.64 -23.89
CA GLU A 694 -33.25 -1.71 -23.17
C GLU A 694 -34.25 -2.69 -23.81
N ILE A 695 -34.24 -2.82 -25.14
CA ILE A 695 -35.06 -3.78 -25.87
C ILE A 695 -34.37 -5.15 -26.06
N GLU A 696 -33.27 -5.40 -25.33
CA GLU A 696 -32.52 -6.65 -25.34
C GLU A 696 -32.10 -7.10 -26.76
N CYS A 697 -31.66 -6.16 -27.61
CA CYS A 697 -31.08 -6.50 -28.90
C CYS A 697 -29.74 -7.23 -28.72
N ASP A 698 -29.58 -8.32 -29.47
CA ASP A 698 -28.30 -8.97 -29.68
C ASP A 698 -27.36 -8.05 -30.47
N TYR A 699 -26.05 -8.35 -30.38
CA TYR A 699 -25.01 -7.50 -30.96
C TYR A 699 -25.18 -7.27 -32.48
N GLU A 700 -25.65 -8.29 -33.21
CA GLU A 700 -25.78 -8.28 -34.67
C GLU A 700 -27.17 -7.82 -35.17
N ASP A 701 -28.11 -7.60 -34.26
CA ASP A 701 -29.49 -7.26 -34.61
C ASP A 701 -29.56 -5.97 -35.43
N ARG A 702 -30.35 -6.04 -36.52
CA ARG A 702 -30.71 -4.88 -37.33
C ARG A 702 -31.95 -4.20 -36.76
N ILE A 703 -31.97 -2.88 -36.81
CA ILE A 703 -33.06 -2.06 -36.23
C ILE A 703 -33.65 -1.10 -37.25
N ALA A 704 -34.93 -0.76 -37.04
CA ALA A 704 -35.57 0.40 -37.66
C ALA A 704 -35.60 1.53 -36.63
N VAL A 705 -35.13 2.71 -37.04
CA VAL A 705 -35.05 3.89 -36.19
C VAL A 705 -35.93 4.99 -36.77
N SER A 706 -36.62 5.72 -35.89
CA SER A 706 -37.19 7.02 -36.25
C SER A 706 -36.87 8.05 -35.19
N VAL A 707 -36.56 9.28 -35.59
CA VAL A 707 -36.26 10.38 -34.66
C VAL A 707 -37.14 11.56 -35.03
N VAL A 708 -38.05 11.97 -34.15
CA VAL A 708 -38.81 13.21 -34.32
C VAL A 708 -37.94 14.35 -33.79
N PRO A 709 -37.36 15.20 -34.67
CA PRO A 709 -36.41 16.22 -34.25
C PRO A 709 -37.12 17.32 -33.44
N VAL A 710 -36.47 17.80 -32.38
CA VAL A 710 -36.98 18.91 -31.56
C VAL A 710 -36.90 20.27 -32.26
N ASP A 711 -35.97 20.44 -33.20
CA ASP A 711 -35.76 21.66 -33.97
C ASP A 711 -35.09 21.39 -35.34
N GLU A 712 -34.93 22.46 -36.14
CA GLU A 712 -34.30 22.41 -37.46
C GLU A 712 -32.82 21.98 -37.41
N MET A 713 -32.13 22.30 -36.31
CA MET A 713 -30.72 21.95 -36.13
C MET A 713 -30.55 20.44 -35.98
N VAL A 714 -31.44 19.79 -35.23
CA VAL A 714 -31.47 18.33 -35.15
C VAL A 714 -31.85 17.70 -36.48
N ASN A 715 -32.84 18.26 -37.19
CA ASN A 715 -33.21 17.74 -38.51
C ASN A 715 -32.01 17.78 -39.48
N ALA A 716 -31.31 18.91 -39.55
CA ALA A 716 -30.11 19.06 -40.36
C ALA A 716 -28.99 18.08 -39.95
N ALA A 717 -28.79 17.84 -38.65
CA ALA A 717 -27.82 16.86 -38.15
C ALA A 717 -28.16 15.43 -38.58
N ILE A 718 -29.44 15.04 -38.56
CA ILE A 718 -29.91 13.72 -39.01
C ILE A 718 -29.71 13.57 -40.52
N GLU A 719 -30.00 14.60 -41.30
CA GLU A 719 -29.84 14.56 -42.76
C GLU A 719 -28.37 14.45 -43.17
N GLU A 720 -27.50 15.30 -42.60
CA GLU A 720 -26.08 15.36 -42.94
C GLU A 720 -25.30 14.12 -42.50
N HIS A 721 -25.62 13.55 -41.33
CA HIS A 721 -24.92 12.41 -40.76
C HIS A 721 -25.72 11.09 -40.80
N ARG A 722 -26.72 11.01 -41.68
CA ARG A 722 -27.59 9.83 -41.85
C ARG A 722 -26.81 8.53 -41.96
N GLU A 723 -25.78 8.50 -42.79
CA GLU A 723 -24.98 7.30 -43.06
C GLU A 723 -24.22 6.85 -41.80
N MET A 724 -23.59 7.78 -41.08
CA MET A 724 -22.92 7.52 -39.80
C MET A 724 -23.90 6.97 -38.77
N ILE A 725 -25.07 7.60 -38.62
CA ILE A 725 -26.09 7.15 -37.67
C ILE A 725 -26.52 5.72 -37.99
N CYS A 726 -26.82 5.41 -39.26
CA CYS A 726 -27.22 4.06 -39.67
C CYS A 726 -26.10 3.02 -39.45
N GLN A 727 -24.86 3.35 -39.83
CA GLN A 727 -23.74 2.44 -39.74
C GLN A 727 -23.38 2.11 -38.28
N GLU A 728 -23.27 3.12 -37.42
CA GLU A 728 -22.90 2.93 -36.01
C GLU A 728 -24.02 2.30 -35.17
N THR A 729 -25.27 2.31 -35.64
CA THR A 729 -26.42 1.75 -34.92
C THR A 729 -26.95 0.45 -35.52
N LEU A 730 -26.41 0.01 -36.65
CA LEU A 730 -26.95 -1.09 -37.48
C LEU A 730 -28.39 -0.85 -37.95
N ALA A 731 -28.80 0.42 -38.10
CA ALA A 731 -30.14 0.76 -38.57
C ALA A 731 -30.28 0.53 -40.08
N THR A 732 -31.30 -0.22 -40.48
CA THR A 732 -31.67 -0.45 -41.89
C THR A 732 -32.60 0.64 -42.42
N LEU A 733 -33.29 1.35 -41.52
CA LEU A 733 -34.15 2.48 -41.81
C LEU A 733 -33.95 3.57 -40.77
N LEU A 734 -33.84 4.83 -41.23
CA LEU A 734 -33.84 6.02 -40.39
C LEU A 734 -34.89 7.01 -40.92
N ALA A 735 -35.98 7.20 -40.20
CA ALA A 735 -37.04 8.16 -40.53
C ALA A 735 -37.05 9.36 -39.56
N THR A 736 -37.74 10.44 -39.93
CA THR A 736 -37.89 11.65 -39.11
C THR A 736 -39.33 11.92 -38.65
N SER A 737 -40.15 10.86 -38.62
CA SER A 737 -41.57 10.91 -38.26
C SER A 737 -41.87 10.06 -37.02
N GLN A 738 -43.04 10.21 -36.43
CA GLN A 738 -43.47 9.29 -35.38
C GLN A 738 -43.56 7.85 -35.92
N MET A 739 -43.19 6.86 -35.10
CA MET A 739 -43.32 5.44 -35.43
C MET A 739 -44.49 4.84 -34.64
N ASP A 740 -45.51 4.35 -35.35
CA ASP A 740 -46.70 3.79 -34.72
C ASP A 740 -46.39 2.45 -34.01
N GLY A 741 -46.89 2.32 -32.78
CA GLY A 741 -46.80 1.07 -32.00
C GLY A 741 -45.42 0.80 -31.39
N VAL A 742 -44.56 1.81 -31.28
CA VAL A 742 -43.24 1.75 -30.63
C VAL A 742 -43.16 2.87 -29.60
N ASP A 743 -42.71 2.54 -28.38
CA ASP A 743 -42.56 3.55 -27.33
C ASP A 743 -41.40 4.49 -27.65
N ALA A 744 -41.64 5.78 -27.45
CA ALA A 744 -40.66 6.84 -27.69
C ALA A 744 -39.77 7.04 -26.46
N VAL A 745 -38.48 7.29 -26.68
CA VAL A 745 -37.58 7.81 -25.66
C VAL A 745 -37.31 9.28 -25.90
N SER A 746 -37.61 10.10 -24.89
CA SER A 746 -37.35 11.54 -24.94
C SER A 746 -35.88 11.83 -24.68
N THR A 747 -35.26 12.60 -25.57
CA THR A 747 -33.84 12.95 -25.52
C THR A 747 -33.63 14.44 -25.80
N ASP A 748 -32.42 14.95 -25.58
CA ASP A 748 -32.02 16.31 -25.98
C ASP A 748 -32.22 16.58 -27.49
N ALA A 749 -32.29 15.53 -28.32
CA ALA A 749 -32.49 15.61 -29.76
C ALA A 749 -33.98 15.47 -30.18
N GLY A 750 -34.89 15.24 -29.24
CA GLY A 750 -36.30 14.96 -29.52
C GLY A 750 -36.67 13.51 -29.19
N GLU A 751 -37.70 12.97 -29.85
CA GLU A 751 -38.23 11.64 -29.55
C GLU A 751 -37.59 10.58 -30.45
N VAL A 752 -36.92 9.59 -29.84
CA VAL A 752 -36.24 8.50 -30.53
C VAL A 752 -37.07 7.22 -30.39
N TYR A 753 -37.33 6.57 -31.52
CA TYR A 753 -38.07 5.32 -31.64
C TYR A 753 -37.13 4.26 -32.19
N VAL A 754 -37.00 3.12 -31.50
CA VAL A 754 -36.16 2.00 -31.95
C VAL A 754 -36.95 0.71 -31.92
N LYS A 755 -36.96 0.00 -33.04
CA LYS A 755 -37.65 -1.29 -33.20
C LYS A 755 -36.70 -2.32 -33.80
N LYS A 756 -36.61 -3.50 -33.17
CA LYS A 756 -35.92 -4.66 -33.76
C LYS A 756 -36.62 -5.07 -35.06
N VAL A 757 -35.85 -5.23 -36.14
CA VAL A 757 -36.36 -5.79 -37.39
C VAL A 757 -36.40 -7.30 -37.19
N GLN A 758 -37.59 -7.88 -37.13
CA GLN A 758 -37.73 -9.33 -37.24
C GLN A 758 -37.56 -9.70 -38.72
N GLU A 759 -36.71 -10.69 -39.01
CA GLU A 759 -36.61 -11.29 -40.36
C GLU A 759 -37.95 -11.86 -40.84
#